data_AF-A0A7W0XB63-F1
#
_entry.id   AF-A0A7W0XB63-F1
#
_cell.length_a   1.000
_cell.length_b   1.000
_cell.length_c   1.000
_cell.angle_alpha   90.00
_cell.angle_beta   90.00
_cell.angle_gamma   90.00
#
_symmetry.space_group_name_H-M   'P 1'
#
loop_
_entity.id
_entity.type
_entity.pdbx_description
1 polymer ?
#
loop_
_entity_poly.entity_id
_entity_poly.type
_entity_poly.pdbx_seq_one_letter_code
_entity_poly.pdbx_strand_id
1 'polypeptide(L)'
;AEALVEKVLGDGVATSDPVPGSALVGTAYEPPFDYVTDFGPKSQTVLPAAFVTTDDGTGVVHTALAFGEDDFRLGEEQGLTLQNPVKPDGTFDERVGPFAGRNVKETDPDILDALRESGRLLRAEDYEHSYPHCWRCETPLLYYAKSSWYVRTTAIKDQLLASNEAVTWYPEHIKHGRFGNWLENNVDWALSRERYWGTPLPIWRSEDGEETMCVGSRDELRELGAEVPEDLHRPYVDDATFQRGGKTFRRVPDLIDVWWDSGSMPFAQWHAPFENEEKLEQRFPADYICEALDQTRGWFYSLLAVSTLLYGRASFETVLCLGLILDPEGQKMSKSKGNVVSPWEVLDTHGADAFRWYYFTSKQPWDGYRFSVETVGESVRQFLKTLWNVYGFFVLYANVNDVEPAGLDSVDKDASDSASVPNPSLTDLDRWALSRLQSVSETAIDRLDDYDTTGAGRAIQAYVDDLSNWYVRRSRRRFWDGDPAAFATLRECLLGVAKLVAPLTPFVADAVYSNLDGAEPSVHLCDYPSPDPARRDERLELQMGVAREAVGLGREARAHGRLKVRQPLREAVVVAAGDEREAIERFEGVVREELNVKSVRYATDADELGRFELKPNYRALGPRFGKHMPQVAAAVGGLDAVRAARTLREGGEVHVNVDGHEHALGPDDVQMVLQPLEGYQVERSGTHAVALDTVLDDELRLEGLAREVVHAVQNARKEAGLDVEDRIALALGGDAGLLEAVRAHEGYVTGETLATSLQLMRAGEKASVPSHETTGDGADAAARADIEGRELRITVVRA
;
A
#
# COMPACT_ATOMS: atom_id res chain seq x y z
N ALA A 1 0.55 -29.84 -41.74
CA ALA A 1 0.15 -30.65 -40.58
C ALA A 1 1.01 -31.91 -40.37
N GLU A 2 2.17 -32.05 -41.04
CA GLU A 2 3.05 -33.23 -40.86
C GLU A 2 3.49 -33.41 -39.40
N ALA A 3 3.75 -32.30 -38.70
CA ALA A 3 4.09 -32.29 -37.27
C ALA A 3 2.99 -32.83 -36.34
N LEU A 4 1.74 -32.98 -36.81
CA LEU A 4 0.61 -33.46 -36.01
C LEU A 4 0.35 -34.96 -36.15
N VAL A 5 1.00 -35.65 -37.10
CA VAL A 5 0.67 -37.04 -37.46
C VAL A 5 0.79 -37.98 -36.26
N GLU A 6 1.93 -37.95 -35.55
CA GLU A 6 2.15 -38.80 -34.37
C GLU A 6 1.20 -38.42 -33.23
N LYS A 7 0.96 -37.13 -32.99
CA LYS A 7 0.05 -36.63 -31.95
C LYS A 7 -1.39 -37.12 -32.18
N VAL A 8 -1.86 -37.08 -33.42
CA VAL A 8 -3.25 -37.37 -33.78
C VAL A 8 -3.49 -38.87 -34.00
N LEU A 9 -2.60 -39.55 -34.72
CA LEU A 9 -2.79 -40.95 -35.16
C LEU A 9 -1.96 -41.98 -34.37
N GLY A 10 -1.02 -41.52 -33.54
CA GLY A 10 -0.12 -42.37 -32.76
C GLY A 10 1.19 -42.72 -33.46
N ASP A 11 2.07 -43.45 -32.77
CA ASP A 11 3.38 -43.82 -33.29
C ASP A 11 3.29 -44.92 -34.37
N GLY A 12 4.18 -44.84 -35.37
CA GLY A 12 4.37 -45.91 -36.35
C GLY A 12 3.34 -45.94 -37.49
N VAL A 13 2.61 -44.85 -37.73
CA VAL A 13 1.69 -44.72 -38.86
C VAL A 13 2.46 -44.62 -40.18
N ALA A 14 2.06 -45.43 -41.17
CA ALA A 14 2.61 -45.37 -42.51
C ALA A 14 2.03 -44.15 -43.27
N THR A 15 2.89 -43.27 -43.76
CA THR A 15 2.50 -42.08 -44.54
C THR A 15 2.71 -42.31 -46.05
N SER A 16 1.81 -41.77 -46.87
CA SER A 16 2.03 -41.62 -48.32
C SER A 16 2.70 -40.29 -48.65
N ASP A 17 2.93 -40.01 -49.94
CA ASP A 17 3.50 -38.73 -50.39
C ASP A 17 2.66 -37.53 -49.90
N PRO A 18 3.30 -36.46 -49.39
CA PRO A 18 2.60 -35.29 -48.87
C PRO A 18 1.94 -34.49 -50.00
N VAL A 19 0.75 -33.97 -49.72
CA VAL A 19 -0.02 -33.11 -50.63
C VAL A 19 -0.08 -31.69 -50.06
N PRO A 20 0.20 -30.64 -50.85
CA PRO A 20 0.05 -29.27 -50.36
C PRO A 20 -1.43 -28.96 -50.08
N GLY A 21 -1.71 -28.24 -48.99
CA GLY A 21 -3.10 -27.91 -48.61
C GLY A 21 -3.88 -27.18 -49.72
N SER A 22 -3.20 -26.39 -50.55
CA SER A 22 -3.78 -25.73 -51.72
C SER A 22 -4.35 -26.71 -52.76
N ALA A 23 -3.84 -27.94 -52.83
CA ALA A 23 -4.37 -28.97 -53.73
C ALA A 23 -5.62 -29.66 -53.17
N LEU A 24 -5.93 -29.51 -51.87
CA LEU A 24 -7.15 -30.03 -51.26
C LEU A 24 -8.33 -29.07 -51.44
N VAL A 25 -8.08 -27.77 -51.64
CA VAL A 25 -9.12 -26.74 -51.80
C VAL A 25 -10.11 -27.11 -52.91
N GLY A 26 -11.40 -27.02 -52.61
CA GLY A 26 -12.49 -27.39 -53.51
C GLY A 26 -12.84 -28.88 -53.53
N THR A 27 -12.09 -29.73 -52.81
CA THR A 27 -12.42 -31.15 -52.68
C THR A 27 -13.73 -31.29 -51.91
N ALA A 28 -14.70 -31.99 -52.50
CA ALA A 28 -15.97 -32.30 -51.84
C ALA A 28 -15.78 -33.35 -50.75
N TYR A 29 -16.53 -33.21 -49.65
CA TYR A 29 -16.57 -34.17 -48.55
C TYR A 29 -18.00 -34.48 -48.15
N GLU A 30 -18.21 -35.60 -47.45
CA GLU A 30 -19.50 -35.93 -46.85
C GLU A 30 -19.52 -35.43 -45.40
N PRO A 31 -20.49 -34.57 -45.00
CA PRO A 31 -20.56 -34.12 -43.61
C PRO A 31 -20.99 -35.25 -42.68
N PRO A 32 -20.60 -35.22 -41.40
CA PRO A 32 -20.95 -36.26 -40.45
C PRO A 32 -22.47 -36.36 -40.17
N PHE A 33 -23.20 -35.27 -40.39
CA PHE A 33 -24.66 -35.22 -40.36
C PHE A 33 -25.18 -34.51 -41.60
N ASP A 34 -26.31 -34.97 -42.13
CA ASP A 34 -26.94 -34.47 -43.35
C ASP A 34 -28.14 -33.53 -43.09
N TYR A 35 -28.32 -33.11 -41.83
CA TYR A 35 -29.45 -32.29 -41.36
C TYR A 35 -29.49 -30.88 -41.97
N VAL A 36 -28.35 -30.20 -42.05
CA VAL A 36 -28.22 -28.84 -42.59
C VAL A 36 -27.02 -28.81 -43.52
N THR A 37 -27.29 -28.71 -44.82
CA THR A 37 -26.30 -29.00 -45.86
C THR A 37 -26.27 -27.98 -47.00
N ASP A 38 -27.30 -27.14 -47.12
CA ASP A 38 -27.39 -26.14 -48.18
C ASP A 38 -26.84 -24.78 -47.73
N PHE A 39 -25.53 -24.61 -47.92
CA PHE A 39 -24.79 -23.36 -47.71
C PHE A 39 -24.42 -22.68 -49.04
N GLY A 40 -25.01 -23.10 -50.17
CA GLY A 40 -24.69 -22.62 -51.50
C GLY A 40 -23.66 -23.47 -52.28
N PRO A 41 -23.17 -22.98 -53.44
CA PRO A 41 -22.44 -23.80 -54.42
C PRO A 41 -21.11 -24.41 -53.93
N LYS A 42 -20.49 -23.82 -52.91
CA LYS A 42 -19.24 -24.31 -52.30
C LYS A 42 -19.48 -25.12 -51.02
N SER A 43 -20.74 -25.40 -50.68
CA SER A 43 -21.07 -26.21 -49.51
C SER A 43 -20.35 -27.55 -49.56
N GLN A 44 -19.88 -28.01 -48.39
CA GLN A 44 -19.21 -29.30 -48.22
C GLN A 44 -17.97 -29.48 -49.11
N THR A 45 -17.22 -28.40 -49.29
CA THR A 45 -15.90 -28.44 -49.93
C THR A 45 -14.83 -27.89 -49.00
N VAL A 46 -13.58 -28.31 -49.19
CA VAL A 46 -12.44 -27.76 -48.44
C VAL A 46 -12.20 -26.31 -48.87
N LEU A 47 -12.17 -25.38 -47.90
CA LEU A 47 -11.98 -23.96 -48.14
C LEU A 47 -10.56 -23.51 -47.73
N PRO A 48 -9.97 -22.52 -48.42
CA PRO A 48 -8.71 -21.94 -48.00
C PRO A 48 -8.94 -20.97 -46.83
N ALA A 49 -8.20 -21.14 -45.72
CA ALA A 49 -8.28 -20.30 -44.55
C ALA A 49 -6.88 -20.03 -43.96
N ALA A 50 -6.48 -18.76 -43.88
CA ALA A 50 -5.15 -18.38 -43.41
C ALA A 50 -4.98 -18.45 -41.89
N PHE A 51 -6.08 -18.46 -41.13
CA PHE A 51 -6.07 -18.53 -39.65
C PHE A 51 -5.85 -19.95 -39.12
N VAL A 52 -5.84 -20.97 -39.98
CA VAL A 52 -5.64 -22.37 -39.57
C VAL A 52 -4.18 -22.60 -39.17
N THR A 53 -3.96 -23.07 -37.95
CA THR A 53 -2.62 -23.42 -37.48
C THR A 53 -2.27 -24.87 -37.82
N THR A 54 -0.97 -25.20 -37.76
CA THR A 54 -0.47 -26.56 -38.11
C THR A 54 0.22 -27.27 -36.95
N ASP A 55 0.11 -26.70 -35.77
CA ASP A 55 0.71 -27.12 -34.49
C ASP A 55 -0.35 -27.56 -33.46
N ASP A 56 -1.65 -27.33 -33.73
CA ASP A 56 -2.74 -27.84 -32.90
C ASP A 56 -3.90 -28.43 -33.71
N GLY A 57 -4.73 -29.25 -33.05
CA GLY A 57 -5.80 -30.02 -33.68
C GLY A 57 -5.29 -31.01 -34.72
N THR A 58 -5.87 -30.98 -35.92
CA THR A 58 -5.51 -31.85 -37.06
C THR A 58 -4.91 -31.07 -38.25
N GLY A 59 -4.84 -29.74 -38.16
CA GLY A 59 -4.54 -28.87 -39.30
C GLY A 59 -5.67 -28.77 -40.34
N VAL A 60 -6.86 -29.30 -40.04
CA VAL A 60 -8.12 -29.07 -40.77
C VAL A 60 -9.16 -28.65 -39.75
N VAL A 61 -9.80 -27.50 -39.97
CA VAL A 61 -10.76 -26.91 -39.02
C VAL A 61 -12.18 -27.07 -39.55
N HIS A 62 -13.09 -27.52 -38.69
CA HIS A 62 -14.52 -27.50 -38.99
C HIS A 62 -15.04 -26.06 -38.96
N THR A 63 -15.71 -25.63 -40.02
CA THR A 63 -16.28 -24.29 -40.14
C THR A 63 -17.79 -24.32 -39.90
N ALA A 64 -18.26 -23.55 -38.92
CA ALA A 64 -19.66 -23.37 -38.61
C ALA A 64 -20.01 -21.87 -38.56
N LEU A 65 -20.45 -21.34 -39.70
CA LEU A 65 -20.64 -19.90 -39.98
C LEU A 65 -21.39 -19.11 -38.89
N ALA A 66 -22.33 -19.74 -38.19
CA ALA A 66 -23.15 -19.07 -37.18
C ALA A 66 -22.53 -19.03 -35.77
N PHE A 67 -21.40 -19.71 -35.55
CA PHE A 67 -20.86 -19.99 -34.22
C PHE A 67 -19.36 -19.66 -34.07
N GLY A 68 -18.74 -19.04 -35.07
CA GLY A 68 -17.36 -18.56 -35.02
C GLY A 68 -17.20 -17.28 -35.83
N GLU A 69 -16.43 -16.32 -35.32
CA GLU A 69 -16.20 -15.05 -36.02
C GLU A 69 -15.37 -15.23 -37.30
N ASP A 70 -14.28 -15.99 -37.21
CA ASP A 70 -13.44 -16.32 -38.38
C ASP A 70 -14.20 -17.20 -39.38
N ASP A 71 -15.05 -18.10 -38.88
CA ASP A 71 -15.94 -18.93 -39.71
C ASP A 71 -16.94 -18.05 -40.48
N PHE A 72 -17.57 -17.11 -39.80
CA PHE A 72 -18.52 -16.17 -40.40
C PHE A 72 -17.84 -15.35 -41.51
N ARG A 73 -16.67 -14.76 -41.24
CA ARG A 73 -15.88 -14.00 -42.22
C ARG A 73 -15.47 -14.86 -43.41
N LEU A 74 -14.98 -16.07 -43.16
CA LEU A 74 -14.64 -17.01 -44.23
C LEU A 74 -15.86 -17.34 -45.09
N GLY A 75 -17.03 -17.51 -44.46
CA GLY A 75 -18.29 -17.70 -45.17
C GLY A 75 -18.63 -16.55 -46.10
N GLU A 76 -18.55 -15.31 -45.61
CA GLU A 76 -18.78 -14.12 -46.43
C GLU A 76 -17.79 -14.02 -47.60
N GLU A 77 -16.49 -14.20 -47.34
CA GLU A 77 -15.44 -14.19 -48.36
C GLU A 77 -15.66 -15.26 -49.44
N GLN A 78 -16.13 -16.44 -49.03
CA GLN A 78 -16.36 -17.56 -49.94
C GLN A 78 -17.75 -17.52 -50.61
N GLY A 79 -18.64 -16.61 -50.19
CA GLY A 79 -20.01 -16.48 -50.70
C GLY A 79 -20.94 -17.61 -50.25
N LEU A 80 -20.77 -18.08 -49.01
CA LEU A 80 -21.63 -19.10 -48.40
C LEU A 80 -22.86 -18.47 -47.72
N THR A 81 -23.96 -19.22 -47.72
CA THR A 81 -25.21 -18.81 -47.06
C THR A 81 -25.16 -19.14 -45.57
N LEU A 82 -25.37 -18.15 -44.69
CA LEU A 82 -25.47 -18.39 -43.25
C LEU A 82 -26.71 -19.26 -42.93
N GLN A 83 -26.48 -20.41 -42.29
CA GLN A 83 -27.53 -21.23 -41.68
C GLN A 83 -27.28 -21.35 -40.18
N ASN A 84 -28.25 -20.94 -39.36
CA ASN A 84 -28.18 -21.09 -37.91
C ASN A 84 -29.26 -22.05 -37.41
N PRO A 85 -28.91 -23.32 -37.10
CA PRO A 85 -29.87 -24.32 -36.62
C PRO A 85 -30.13 -24.26 -35.10
N VAL A 86 -29.68 -23.20 -34.41
CA VAL A 86 -29.86 -23.04 -32.97
C VAL A 86 -30.79 -21.87 -32.70
N LYS A 87 -31.81 -22.10 -31.88
CA LYS A 87 -32.78 -21.10 -31.45
C LYS A 87 -32.17 -20.14 -30.42
N PRO A 88 -32.74 -18.94 -30.22
CA PRO A 88 -32.23 -17.97 -29.25
C PRO A 88 -32.20 -18.44 -27.78
N ASP A 89 -32.93 -19.50 -27.43
CA ASP A 89 -32.90 -20.12 -26.11
C ASP A 89 -31.77 -21.16 -25.92
N GLY A 90 -30.91 -21.32 -26.94
CA GLY A 90 -29.79 -22.27 -26.92
C GLY A 90 -30.18 -23.71 -27.22
N THR A 91 -31.36 -23.95 -27.82
CA THR A 91 -31.80 -25.28 -28.26
C THR A 91 -31.70 -25.46 -29.77
N PHE A 92 -31.52 -26.70 -30.25
CA PHE A 92 -31.56 -26.99 -31.69
C PHE A 92 -32.96 -26.81 -32.27
N ASP A 93 -33.05 -26.37 -33.53
CA ASP A 93 -34.31 -26.29 -34.27
C ASP A 93 -34.73 -27.60 -34.92
N GLU A 94 -35.91 -27.58 -35.56
CA GLU A 94 -36.56 -28.75 -36.13
C GLU A 94 -35.75 -29.41 -37.26
N ARG A 95 -34.75 -28.71 -37.83
CA ARG A 95 -33.90 -29.23 -38.90
C ARG A 95 -32.90 -30.25 -38.38
N VAL A 96 -32.52 -30.21 -37.09
CA VAL A 96 -31.46 -31.04 -36.50
C VAL A 96 -31.95 -32.43 -36.06
N GLY A 97 -32.91 -32.98 -36.81
CA GLY A 97 -33.39 -34.36 -36.68
C GLY A 97 -33.70 -34.78 -35.22
N PRO A 98 -33.06 -35.84 -34.70
CA PRO A 98 -33.33 -36.38 -33.36
C PRO A 98 -32.89 -35.46 -32.21
N PHE A 99 -32.11 -34.41 -32.50
CA PHE A 99 -31.61 -33.47 -31.50
C PHE A 99 -32.49 -32.22 -31.35
N ALA A 100 -33.51 -32.06 -32.20
CA ALA A 100 -34.41 -30.91 -32.19
C ALA A 100 -35.02 -30.65 -30.80
N GLY A 101 -35.04 -29.37 -30.38
CA GLY A 101 -35.59 -28.91 -29.11
C GLY A 101 -34.71 -29.15 -27.88
N ARG A 102 -33.52 -29.73 -28.04
CA ARG A 102 -32.60 -30.01 -26.93
C ARG A 102 -31.53 -28.92 -26.81
N ASN A 103 -31.06 -28.66 -25.59
CA ASN A 103 -29.98 -27.70 -25.35
C ASN A 103 -28.68 -28.17 -26.02
N VAL A 104 -27.96 -27.25 -26.67
CA VAL A 104 -26.78 -27.59 -27.47
C VAL A 104 -25.65 -28.23 -26.66
N LYS A 105 -25.40 -27.79 -25.42
CA LYS A 105 -24.31 -28.32 -24.58
C LYS A 105 -24.69 -29.62 -23.89
N GLU A 106 -25.93 -29.73 -23.42
CA GLU A 106 -26.42 -30.96 -22.80
C GLU A 106 -26.51 -32.13 -23.80
N THR A 107 -26.52 -31.82 -25.10
CA THR A 107 -26.64 -32.81 -26.18
C THR A 107 -25.28 -33.28 -26.72
N ASP A 108 -24.16 -32.69 -26.28
CA ASP A 108 -22.81 -33.08 -26.71
C ASP A 108 -22.53 -34.60 -26.55
N PRO A 109 -22.90 -35.27 -25.43
CA PRO A 109 -22.70 -36.72 -25.28
C PRO A 109 -23.45 -37.56 -26.33
N ASP A 110 -24.70 -37.20 -26.63
CA ASP A 110 -25.53 -37.95 -27.58
C ASP A 110 -25.07 -37.74 -29.03
N ILE A 111 -24.52 -36.56 -29.35
CA ILE A 111 -23.87 -36.30 -30.65
C ILE A 111 -22.63 -37.19 -30.79
N LEU A 112 -21.81 -37.30 -29.74
CA LEU A 112 -20.65 -38.20 -29.72
C LEU A 112 -21.06 -39.66 -29.92
N ASP A 113 -22.15 -40.11 -29.29
CA ASP A 113 -22.68 -41.45 -29.46
C ASP A 113 -23.16 -41.71 -30.90
N ALA A 114 -23.90 -40.76 -31.49
CA ALA A 114 -24.32 -40.86 -32.90
C ALA A 114 -23.13 -40.90 -33.89
N LEU A 115 -22.07 -40.12 -33.63
CA LEU A 115 -20.84 -40.17 -34.42
C LEU A 115 -20.11 -41.52 -34.27
N ARG A 116 -20.14 -42.10 -33.06
CA ARG A 116 -19.55 -43.42 -32.80
C ARG A 116 -20.34 -44.52 -33.50
N GLU A 117 -21.67 -44.50 -33.42
CA GLU A 117 -22.56 -45.46 -34.06
C GLU A 117 -22.48 -45.43 -35.60
N SER A 118 -22.30 -44.24 -36.17
CA SER A 118 -22.11 -44.06 -37.62
C SER A 118 -20.69 -44.38 -38.10
N GLY A 119 -19.76 -44.70 -37.19
CA GLY A 119 -18.36 -44.99 -37.53
C GLY A 119 -17.56 -43.76 -38.00
N ARG A 120 -18.04 -42.55 -37.71
CA ARG A 120 -17.44 -41.27 -38.11
C ARG A 120 -16.60 -40.61 -37.01
N LEU A 121 -16.55 -41.21 -35.82
CA LEU A 121 -15.72 -40.77 -34.70
C LEU A 121 -14.36 -41.49 -34.69
N LEU A 122 -13.27 -40.74 -34.90
CA LEU A 122 -11.91 -41.29 -34.78
C LEU A 122 -11.46 -41.42 -33.31
N ARG A 123 -11.62 -40.35 -32.53
CA ARG A 123 -11.19 -40.25 -31.13
C ARG A 123 -12.06 -39.21 -30.41
N ALA A 124 -12.32 -39.44 -29.13
CA ALA A 124 -12.95 -38.48 -28.23
C ALA A 124 -12.11 -38.40 -26.96
N GLU A 125 -11.83 -37.18 -26.50
CA GLU A 125 -10.99 -36.90 -25.32
C GLU A 125 -11.58 -35.75 -24.53
N ASP A 126 -11.32 -35.75 -23.22
CA ASP A 126 -11.64 -34.61 -22.37
C ASP A 126 -10.62 -33.49 -22.60
N TYR A 127 -11.10 -32.25 -22.75
CA TYR A 127 -10.27 -31.09 -23.00
C TYR A 127 -10.51 -30.00 -21.96
N GLU A 128 -9.51 -29.74 -21.11
CA GLU A 128 -9.58 -28.69 -20.10
C GLU A 128 -9.01 -27.39 -20.66
N HIS A 129 -9.85 -26.36 -20.74
CA HIS A 129 -9.47 -25.04 -21.24
C HIS A 129 -10.31 -23.93 -20.60
N SER A 130 -9.86 -22.68 -20.78
CA SER A 130 -10.66 -21.52 -20.41
C SER A 130 -11.79 -21.33 -21.41
N TYR A 131 -13.03 -21.26 -20.91
CA TYR A 131 -14.22 -21.04 -21.73
C TYR A 131 -15.01 -19.82 -21.24
N PRO A 132 -15.56 -18.98 -22.13
CA PRO A 132 -16.29 -17.79 -21.74
C PRO A 132 -17.65 -18.13 -21.10
N HIS A 133 -17.94 -17.49 -19.97
CA HIS A 133 -19.20 -17.61 -19.24
C HIS A 133 -19.82 -16.23 -19.04
N CYS A 134 -21.15 -16.19 -18.91
CA CYS A 134 -21.86 -14.97 -18.59
C CYS A 134 -21.35 -14.40 -17.25
N TRP A 135 -20.82 -13.18 -17.26
CA TRP A 135 -20.30 -12.51 -16.06
C TRP A 135 -21.35 -12.28 -14.96
N ARG A 136 -22.64 -12.46 -15.28
CA ARG A 136 -23.76 -12.27 -14.36
C ARG A 136 -24.36 -13.56 -13.83
N CYS A 137 -24.56 -14.57 -14.70
CA CYS A 137 -25.26 -15.81 -14.34
C CYS A 137 -24.42 -17.08 -14.52
N GLU A 138 -23.15 -16.95 -14.90
CA GLU A 138 -22.17 -18.04 -15.01
C GLU A 138 -22.53 -19.13 -16.03
N THR A 139 -23.57 -18.95 -16.85
CA THR A 139 -23.91 -19.88 -17.94
C THR A 139 -22.84 -19.83 -19.05
N PRO A 140 -22.43 -20.98 -19.63
CA PRO A 140 -21.51 -21.00 -20.77
C PRO A 140 -22.05 -20.18 -21.94
N LEU A 141 -21.20 -19.34 -22.52
CA LEU A 141 -21.60 -18.51 -23.66
C LEU A 141 -21.52 -19.30 -24.97
N LEU A 142 -22.37 -18.92 -25.91
CA LEU A 142 -22.35 -19.39 -27.30
C LEU A 142 -22.07 -18.18 -28.19
N TYR A 143 -21.12 -18.32 -29.10
CA TYR A 143 -21.05 -17.41 -30.24
C TYR A 143 -22.28 -17.64 -31.10
N TYR A 144 -22.97 -16.57 -31.49
CA TYR A 144 -24.25 -16.65 -32.17
C TYR A 144 -24.38 -15.51 -33.16
N ALA A 145 -24.53 -15.83 -34.44
CA ALA A 145 -24.78 -14.85 -35.48
C ALA A 145 -26.19 -14.24 -35.33
N LYS A 146 -26.23 -12.95 -34.97
CA LYS A 146 -27.45 -12.15 -34.83
C LYS A 146 -27.25 -10.76 -35.40
N SER A 147 -28.35 -10.13 -35.81
CA SER A 147 -28.35 -8.69 -36.10
C SER A 147 -28.08 -7.92 -34.80
N SER A 148 -27.18 -6.93 -34.87
CA SER A 148 -26.89 -6.03 -33.75
C SER A 148 -26.39 -4.69 -34.30
N TRP A 149 -26.46 -3.64 -33.48
CA TRP A 149 -25.90 -2.34 -33.79
C TRP A 149 -24.50 -2.22 -33.20
N TYR A 150 -23.55 -1.79 -34.02
CA TYR A 150 -22.15 -1.62 -33.63
C TYR A 150 -21.72 -0.16 -33.78
N VAL A 151 -20.87 0.29 -32.86
CA VAL A 151 -20.09 1.51 -33.02
C VAL A 151 -18.73 1.11 -33.58
N ARG A 152 -18.36 1.70 -34.73
CA ARG A 152 -17.13 1.36 -35.45
C ARG A 152 -15.88 1.97 -34.79
N THR A 153 -15.56 1.53 -33.57
CA THR A 153 -14.42 2.01 -32.78
C THR A 153 -13.08 1.63 -33.41
N THR A 154 -13.02 0.58 -34.23
CA THR A 154 -11.81 0.23 -35.01
C THR A 154 -11.33 1.36 -35.91
N ALA A 155 -12.25 2.20 -36.41
CA ALA A 155 -11.92 3.33 -37.28
C ALA A 155 -11.20 4.48 -36.56
N ILE A 156 -11.24 4.51 -35.22
CA ILE A 156 -10.56 5.52 -34.41
C ILE A 156 -9.48 4.92 -33.50
N LYS A 157 -9.05 3.69 -33.78
CA LYS A 157 -8.05 2.97 -32.96
C LYS A 157 -6.80 3.80 -32.66
N ASP A 158 -6.23 4.45 -33.66
CA ASP A 158 -5.04 5.28 -33.50
C ASP A 158 -5.32 6.51 -32.61
N GLN A 159 -6.54 7.07 -32.68
CA GLN A 159 -6.96 8.15 -31.80
C GLN A 159 -7.17 7.68 -30.36
N LEU A 160 -7.70 6.46 -30.16
CA LEU A 160 -7.81 5.87 -28.82
C LEU A 160 -6.43 5.69 -28.17
N LEU A 161 -5.45 5.21 -28.95
CA LEU A 161 -4.07 5.07 -28.48
C LEU A 161 -3.45 6.43 -28.17
N ALA A 162 -3.66 7.44 -29.03
CA ALA A 162 -3.17 8.81 -28.77
C ALA A 162 -3.85 9.46 -27.55
N SER A 163 -5.16 9.26 -27.36
CA SER A 163 -5.88 9.71 -26.17
C SER A 163 -5.34 9.04 -24.91
N ASN A 164 -5.07 7.73 -24.95
CA ASN A 164 -4.46 7.02 -23.84
C ASN A 164 -3.02 7.49 -23.55
N GLU A 165 -2.27 7.87 -24.58
CA GLU A 165 -0.92 8.41 -24.41
C GLU A 165 -0.90 9.74 -23.65
N ALA A 166 -1.94 10.56 -23.80
CA ALA A 166 -2.08 11.82 -23.07
C ALA A 166 -2.44 11.63 -21.58
N VAL A 167 -2.82 10.43 -21.15
CA VAL A 167 -3.25 10.15 -19.77
C VAL A 167 -2.07 9.71 -18.90
N THR A 168 -2.00 10.22 -17.67
CA THR A 168 -1.10 9.73 -16.63
C THR A 168 -1.74 8.56 -15.88
N TRP A 169 -1.04 7.42 -15.80
CA TRP A 169 -1.55 6.21 -15.15
C TRP A 169 -0.73 5.87 -13.91
N TYR A 170 -1.43 5.56 -12.82
CA TYR A 170 -0.87 4.95 -11.63
C TYR A 170 -1.49 3.55 -11.45
N PRO A 171 -0.70 2.46 -11.53
CA PRO A 171 0.72 2.43 -11.85
C PRO A 171 0.97 2.56 -13.36
N GLU A 172 2.13 3.10 -13.74
CA GLU A 172 2.49 3.45 -15.12
C GLU A 172 2.34 2.28 -16.10
N HIS A 173 2.68 1.06 -15.66
CA HIS A 173 2.64 -0.13 -16.51
C HIS A 173 1.23 -0.48 -17.03
N ILE A 174 0.15 0.07 -16.48
CA ILE A 174 -1.21 -0.15 -17.00
C ILE A 174 -1.39 0.49 -18.37
N LYS A 175 -0.78 1.67 -18.58
CA LYS A 175 -0.90 2.51 -19.78
C LYS A 175 -0.56 1.74 -21.05
N HIS A 176 0.60 1.10 -21.08
CA HIS A 176 1.08 0.28 -22.20
C HIS A 176 0.83 -1.21 -22.00
N GLY A 177 0.52 -1.64 -20.78
CA GLY A 177 0.21 -3.04 -20.46
C GLY A 177 -1.26 -3.37 -20.67
N ARG A 178 -1.98 -3.66 -19.58
CA ARG A 178 -3.35 -4.21 -19.63
C ARG A 178 -4.34 -3.36 -20.45
N PHE A 179 -4.22 -2.04 -20.37
CA PHE A 179 -5.12 -1.12 -21.07
C PHE A 179 -4.61 -0.81 -22.48
N GLY A 180 -3.33 -0.49 -22.66
CA GLY A 180 -2.71 -0.29 -23.99
C GLY A 180 -2.91 -1.48 -24.94
N ASN A 181 -2.56 -2.69 -24.49
CA ASN A 181 -2.74 -3.92 -25.27
C ASN A 181 -4.21 -4.19 -25.66
N TRP A 182 -5.17 -3.66 -24.90
CA TRP A 182 -6.59 -3.78 -25.25
C TRP A 182 -6.99 -2.85 -26.37
N LEU A 183 -6.53 -1.59 -26.31
CA LEU A 183 -6.75 -0.63 -27.37
C LEU A 183 -6.05 -1.06 -28.68
N GLU A 184 -4.87 -1.66 -28.57
CA GLU A 184 -4.16 -2.25 -29.72
C GLU A 184 -4.92 -3.42 -30.38
N ASN A 185 -5.76 -4.13 -29.64
CA ASN A 185 -6.59 -5.22 -30.15
C ASN A 185 -8.09 -4.85 -30.16
N ASN A 186 -8.39 -3.55 -30.24
CA ASN A 186 -9.75 -3.05 -30.17
C ASN A 186 -10.61 -3.62 -31.31
N VAL A 187 -11.82 -4.05 -30.96
CA VAL A 187 -12.86 -4.50 -31.88
C VAL A 187 -14.04 -3.54 -31.84
N ASP A 188 -14.87 -3.56 -32.89
CA ASP A 188 -16.06 -2.72 -32.94
C ASP A 188 -17.00 -3.03 -31.77
N TRP A 189 -17.50 -1.98 -31.13
CA TRP A 189 -18.29 -2.12 -29.92
C TRP A 189 -19.74 -2.49 -30.29
N ALA A 190 -20.13 -3.72 -29.96
CA ALA A 190 -21.53 -4.15 -30.01
C ALA A 190 -22.37 -3.34 -28.99
N LEU A 191 -23.11 -2.36 -29.47
CA LEU A 191 -23.86 -1.38 -28.67
C LEU A 191 -25.24 -1.91 -28.26
N SER A 192 -25.95 -2.61 -29.15
CA SER A 192 -27.34 -2.93 -28.89
C SER A 192 -27.55 -4.09 -27.89
N ARG A 193 -28.61 -3.99 -27.09
CA ARG A 193 -29.01 -4.99 -26.10
C ARG A 193 -30.49 -5.27 -26.22
N GLU A 194 -30.86 -6.55 -26.31
CA GLU A 194 -32.25 -7.02 -26.30
C GLU A 194 -32.73 -7.18 -24.86
N ARG A 195 -32.98 -6.05 -24.19
CA ARG A 195 -33.40 -5.98 -22.77
C ARG A 195 -34.60 -5.04 -22.63
N TYR A 196 -35.09 -4.91 -21.39
CA TYR A 196 -36.28 -4.12 -21.05
C TYR A 196 -35.97 -2.83 -20.27
N TRP A 197 -34.85 -2.79 -19.53
CA TRP A 197 -34.44 -1.63 -18.71
C TRP A 197 -33.08 -1.09 -19.16
N GLY A 198 -33.03 0.20 -19.46
CA GLY A 198 -31.86 0.91 -19.98
C GLY A 198 -32.25 1.97 -21.02
N THR A 199 -31.28 2.75 -21.46
CA THR A 199 -31.47 3.82 -22.45
C THR A 199 -31.91 3.24 -23.79
N PRO A 200 -33.07 3.62 -24.36
CA PRO A 200 -33.51 3.11 -25.65
C PRO A 200 -32.62 3.57 -26.81
N LEU A 201 -32.31 2.67 -27.74
CA LEU A 201 -31.54 3.02 -28.93
C LEU A 201 -32.40 3.95 -29.81
N PRO A 202 -31.95 5.18 -30.12
CA PRO A 202 -32.81 6.21 -30.71
C PRO A 202 -32.85 6.09 -32.24
N ILE A 203 -33.12 4.89 -32.74
CA ILE A 203 -33.19 4.60 -34.17
C ILE A 203 -34.63 4.22 -34.54
N TRP A 204 -35.20 4.97 -35.48
CA TRP A 204 -36.48 4.70 -36.08
C TRP A 204 -36.28 4.06 -37.46
N ARG A 205 -37.03 2.99 -37.73
CA ARG A 205 -37.00 2.24 -38.99
C ARG A 205 -38.38 2.31 -39.65
N SER A 206 -38.40 2.46 -40.97
CA SER A 206 -39.64 2.39 -41.75
C SER A 206 -40.29 1.01 -41.64
N GLU A 207 -41.61 0.93 -41.79
CA GLU A 207 -42.36 -0.34 -41.72
C GLU A 207 -41.90 -1.39 -42.74
N ASP A 208 -41.39 -0.98 -43.89
CA ASP A 208 -40.82 -1.86 -44.92
C ASP A 208 -39.34 -2.24 -44.66
N GLY A 209 -38.70 -1.62 -43.65
CA GLY A 209 -37.32 -1.88 -43.26
C GLY A 209 -36.25 -1.25 -44.13
N GLU A 210 -36.62 -0.49 -45.18
CA GLU A 210 -35.68 0.06 -46.17
C GLU A 210 -34.93 1.30 -45.66
N GLU A 211 -35.54 2.06 -44.74
CA GLU A 211 -35.02 3.34 -44.26
C GLU A 211 -34.83 3.32 -42.73
N THR A 212 -33.74 3.93 -42.28
CA THR A 212 -33.46 4.14 -40.85
C THR A 212 -33.07 5.58 -40.58
N MET A 213 -33.43 6.10 -39.41
CA MET A 213 -33.15 7.45 -38.96
C MET A 213 -32.74 7.43 -37.48
N CYS A 214 -31.62 8.07 -37.15
CA CYS A 214 -31.22 8.31 -35.76
C CYS A 214 -31.81 9.65 -35.32
N VAL A 215 -32.47 9.70 -34.16
CA VAL A 215 -33.07 10.91 -33.61
C VAL A 215 -32.28 11.37 -32.38
N GLY A 216 -31.78 12.60 -32.40
CA GLY A 216 -30.85 13.13 -31.40
C GLY A 216 -31.49 13.88 -30.24
N SER A 217 -32.78 14.24 -30.31
CA SER A 217 -33.43 15.02 -29.26
C SER A 217 -34.94 14.82 -29.17
N ARG A 218 -35.52 15.25 -28.04
CA ARG A 218 -36.98 15.32 -27.85
C ARG A 218 -37.62 16.29 -28.83
N ASP A 219 -36.96 17.40 -29.13
CA ASP A 219 -37.47 18.40 -30.07
C ASP A 219 -37.47 17.87 -31.50
N GLU A 220 -36.44 17.13 -31.91
CA GLU A 220 -36.42 16.48 -33.23
C GLU A 220 -37.56 15.47 -33.38
N LEU A 221 -37.89 14.68 -32.36
CA LEU A 221 -39.08 13.81 -32.40
C LEU A 221 -40.39 14.61 -32.58
N ARG A 222 -40.52 15.76 -31.90
CA ARG A 222 -41.70 16.63 -32.04
C ARG A 222 -41.78 17.24 -33.44
N GLU A 223 -40.66 17.68 -34.00
CA GLU A 223 -40.58 18.23 -35.35
C GLU A 223 -40.93 17.19 -36.43
N LEU A 224 -40.61 15.92 -36.19
CA LEU A 224 -41.02 14.80 -37.03
C LEU A 224 -42.52 14.47 -36.91
N GLY A 225 -43.24 15.08 -35.97
CA GLY A 225 -44.68 14.88 -35.75
C GLY A 225 -45.02 13.70 -34.86
N ALA A 226 -44.06 13.17 -34.09
CA ALA A 226 -44.32 12.13 -33.10
C ALA A 226 -44.93 12.72 -31.81
N GLU A 227 -45.81 11.96 -31.16
CA GLU A 227 -46.25 12.25 -29.80
C GLU A 227 -45.14 11.79 -28.83
N VAL A 228 -44.42 12.75 -28.24
CA VAL A 228 -43.26 12.46 -27.39
C VAL A 228 -43.70 12.26 -25.94
N PRO A 229 -43.54 11.05 -25.36
CA PRO A 229 -43.91 10.79 -23.97
C PRO A 229 -43.00 11.56 -23.00
N GLU A 230 -43.49 11.81 -21.78
CA GLU A 230 -42.69 12.45 -20.73
C GLU A 230 -41.45 11.61 -20.39
N ASP A 231 -41.65 10.33 -20.11
CA ASP A 231 -40.59 9.34 -19.92
C ASP A 231 -40.21 8.69 -21.26
N LEU A 232 -38.92 8.75 -21.60
CA LEU A 232 -38.38 8.14 -22.83
C LEU A 232 -37.94 6.68 -22.64
N HIS A 233 -38.19 6.05 -21.49
CA HIS A 233 -37.93 4.63 -21.33
C HIS A 233 -38.93 3.76 -22.10
N ARG A 234 -38.57 2.49 -22.30
CA ARG A 234 -39.55 1.46 -22.65
C ARG A 234 -40.51 1.23 -21.48
N PRO A 235 -41.81 1.02 -21.74
CA PRO A 235 -42.43 0.86 -23.05
C PRO A 235 -42.83 2.18 -23.73
N TYR A 236 -42.85 3.31 -23.03
CA TYR A 236 -43.49 4.55 -23.48
C TYR A 236 -42.95 5.09 -24.80
N VAL A 237 -41.63 5.09 -24.97
CA VAL A 237 -40.99 5.59 -26.21
C VAL A 237 -41.27 4.72 -27.43
N ASP A 238 -41.68 3.47 -27.26
CA ASP A 238 -41.98 2.56 -28.37
C ASP A 238 -43.25 3.01 -29.15
N ASP A 239 -44.13 3.79 -28.51
CA ASP A 239 -45.34 4.34 -29.12
C ASP A 239 -45.10 5.66 -29.89
N ALA A 240 -43.93 6.28 -29.72
CA ALA A 240 -43.57 7.52 -30.41
C ALA A 240 -43.25 7.25 -31.89
N THR A 241 -44.27 7.25 -32.75
CA THR A 241 -44.16 6.98 -34.20
C THR A 241 -44.43 8.23 -35.04
N PHE A 242 -43.92 8.27 -36.27
CA PHE A 242 -44.15 9.40 -37.20
C PHE A 242 -44.24 8.95 -38.67
N GLN A 243 -44.69 9.86 -39.55
CA GLN A 243 -44.85 9.62 -40.99
C GLN A 243 -43.82 10.41 -41.78
N ARG A 244 -43.10 9.75 -42.70
CA ARG A 244 -42.16 10.40 -43.62
C ARG A 244 -42.13 9.66 -44.95
N GLY A 245 -42.20 10.39 -46.07
CA GLY A 245 -42.19 9.78 -47.41
C GLY A 245 -43.35 8.82 -47.68
N GLY A 246 -44.47 8.96 -46.96
CA GLY A 246 -45.61 8.03 -47.04
C GLY A 246 -45.43 6.72 -46.26
N LYS A 247 -44.36 6.59 -45.46
CA LYS A 247 -44.05 5.42 -44.65
C LYS A 247 -44.14 5.77 -43.16
N THR A 248 -44.62 4.81 -42.36
CA THR A 248 -44.58 4.92 -40.88
C THR A 248 -43.20 4.51 -40.38
N PHE A 249 -42.64 5.30 -39.47
CA PHE A 249 -41.38 5.01 -38.79
C PHE A 249 -41.66 4.58 -37.34
N ARG A 250 -41.09 3.44 -36.93
CA ARG A 250 -41.15 2.91 -35.56
C ARG A 250 -39.75 2.71 -34.99
N ARG A 251 -39.59 2.96 -33.69
CA ARG A 251 -38.31 2.72 -33.00
C ARG A 251 -37.95 1.23 -33.08
N VAL A 252 -36.66 0.92 -33.27
CA VAL A 252 -36.16 -0.44 -33.10
C VAL A 252 -36.30 -0.87 -31.62
N PRO A 253 -36.53 -2.16 -31.30
CA PRO A 253 -36.78 -2.56 -29.91
C PRO A 253 -35.54 -2.50 -29.01
N ASP A 254 -34.34 -2.49 -29.59
CA ASP A 254 -33.05 -2.50 -28.91
C ASP A 254 -32.85 -1.38 -27.89
N LEU A 255 -32.14 -1.69 -26.81
CA LEU A 255 -31.58 -0.73 -25.85
C LEU A 255 -30.08 -0.57 -26.06
N ILE A 256 -29.49 0.45 -25.43
CA ILE A 256 -28.07 0.75 -25.43
C ILE A 256 -27.35 -0.06 -24.33
N ASP A 257 -26.10 -0.41 -24.57
CA ASP A 257 -25.19 -0.99 -23.59
C ASP A 257 -24.92 -0.04 -22.40
N VAL A 258 -25.00 -0.53 -21.17
CA VAL A 258 -24.83 0.29 -19.95
C VAL A 258 -23.45 0.94 -19.84
N TRP A 259 -22.44 0.36 -20.50
CA TRP A 259 -21.11 0.97 -20.58
C TRP A 259 -21.10 2.24 -21.42
N TRP A 260 -22.02 2.39 -22.38
CA TRP A 260 -22.21 3.63 -23.12
C TRP A 260 -22.81 4.72 -22.24
N ASP A 261 -23.79 4.39 -21.39
CA ASP A 261 -24.37 5.33 -20.42
C ASP A 261 -23.29 5.87 -19.48
N SER A 262 -22.54 4.97 -18.85
CA SER A 262 -21.45 5.34 -17.92
C SER A 262 -20.28 6.03 -18.60
N GLY A 263 -19.93 5.65 -19.84
CA GLY A 263 -18.93 6.33 -20.66
C GLY A 263 -19.37 7.72 -21.12
N SER A 264 -20.69 7.96 -21.18
CA SER A 264 -21.28 9.26 -21.53
C SER A 264 -21.40 10.21 -20.35
N MET A 265 -21.17 9.72 -19.12
CA MET A 265 -21.30 10.50 -17.88
C MET A 265 -20.62 11.88 -17.91
N PRO A 266 -19.40 12.07 -18.47
CA PRO A 266 -18.71 13.36 -18.44
C PRO A 266 -19.53 14.53 -18.99
N PHE A 267 -20.33 14.28 -20.03
CA PHE A 267 -21.17 15.29 -20.70
C PHE A 267 -22.67 15.10 -20.40
N ALA A 268 -23.13 13.85 -20.25
CA ALA A 268 -24.54 13.57 -19.95
C ALA A 268 -24.99 14.14 -18.60
N GLN A 269 -24.11 14.19 -17.59
CA GLN A 269 -24.42 14.78 -16.28
C GLN A 269 -24.80 16.27 -16.36
N TRP A 270 -24.36 16.96 -17.42
CA TRP A 270 -24.59 18.39 -17.64
C TRP A 270 -25.75 18.66 -18.60
N HIS A 271 -26.38 17.62 -19.16
CA HIS A 271 -27.35 17.73 -20.25
C HIS A 271 -26.74 18.40 -21.51
N ALA A 272 -25.43 18.30 -21.70
CA ALA A 272 -24.76 18.80 -22.91
C ALA A 272 -25.15 17.96 -24.14
N PRO A 273 -25.30 18.57 -25.33
CA PRO A 273 -25.05 19.98 -25.66
C PRO A 273 -26.28 20.91 -25.45
N PHE A 274 -27.35 20.44 -24.82
CA PHE A 274 -28.58 21.23 -24.69
C PHE A 274 -28.45 22.32 -23.61
N GLU A 275 -27.76 22.01 -22.52
CA GLU A 275 -27.56 22.91 -21.38
C GLU A 275 -26.15 22.76 -20.78
N ASN A 276 -25.76 23.74 -19.97
CA ASN A 276 -24.54 23.74 -19.15
C ASN A 276 -23.21 23.47 -19.89
N GLU A 277 -23.11 23.82 -21.18
CA GLU A 277 -21.85 23.65 -21.93
C GLU A 277 -20.67 24.36 -21.26
N GLU A 278 -20.88 25.54 -20.67
CA GLU A 278 -19.85 26.26 -19.92
C GLU A 278 -19.27 25.43 -18.75
N LYS A 279 -20.11 24.61 -18.08
CA LYS A 279 -19.67 23.77 -16.97
C LYS A 279 -18.89 22.58 -17.49
N LEU A 280 -19.32 22.02 -18.62
CA LEU A 280 -18.56 20.98 -19.31
C LEU A 280 -17.19 21.52 -19.69
N GLU A 281 -17.10 22.67 -20.36
CA GLU A 281 -15.82 23.29 -20.77
C GLU A 281 -14.88 23.56 -19.58
N GLN A 282 -15.42 23.99 -18.44
CA GLN A 282 -14.62 24.26 -17.23
C GLN A 282 -14.14 23.00 -16.49
N ARG A 283 -14.78 21.84 -16.71
CA ARG A 283 -14.57 20.61 -15.93
C ARG A 283 -14.10 19.42 -16.77
N PHE A 284 -13.93 19.61 -18.08
CA PHE A 284 -13.54 18.58 -19.03
C PHE A 284 -12.23 18.93 -19.74
N PRO A 285 -11.19 18.06 -19.66
CA PRO A 285 -11.18 16.75 -18.99
C PRO A 285 -11.19 16.86 -17.45
N ALA A 286 -11.55 15.77 -16.77
CA ALA A 286 -11.43 15.67 -15.32
C ALA A 286 -9.97 15.49 -14.91
N ASP A 287 -9.53 16.14 -13.83
CA ASP A 287 -8.13 16.05 -13.38
C ASP A 287 -7.73 14.61 -12.99
N TYR A 288 -8.66 13.88 -12.36
CA TYR A 288 -8.38 12.60 -11.74
C TYR A 288 -9.62 11.67 -11.64
N ILE A 289 -9.42 10.38 -11.88
CA ILE A 289 -10.37 9.30 -11.56
C ILE A 289 -9.68 8.12 -10.86
N CYS A 290 -10.45 7.37 -10.06
CA CYS A 290 -9.93 6.27 -9.25
C CYS A 290 -10.89 5.10 -9.22
N GLU A 291 -10.50 3.99 -9.82
CA GLU A 291 -11.28 2.75 -9.75
C GLU A 291 -10.35 1.53 -9.83
N ALA A 292 -10.91 0.35 -9.58
CA ALA A 292 -10.14 -0.89 -9.57
C ALA A 292 -9.76 -1.40 -10.98
N LEU A 293 -8.78 -2.31 -11.01
CA LEU A 293 -8.15 -2.91 -12.19
C LEU A 293 -9.15 -3.51 -13.21
N ASP A 294 -10.32 -3.96 -12.76
CA ASP A 294 -11.39 -4.47 -13.62
C ASP A 294 -11.98 -3.39 -14.54
N GLN A 295 -11.88 -2.11 -14.19
CA GLN A 295 -12.37 -1.00 -15.03
C GLN A 295 -11.53 -0.76 -16.29
N THR A 296 -10.35 -1.38 -16.41
CA THR A 296 -9.58 -1.43 -17.67
C THR A 296 -10.32 -2.11 -18.83
N ARG A 297 -11.41 -2.84 -18.53
CA ARG A 297 -12.33 -3.46 -19.49
C ARG A 297 -13.77 -2.94 -19.38
N GLY A 298 -13.99 -1.95 -18.53
CA GLY A 298 -15.29 -1.36 -18.23
C GLY A 298 -15.23 0.15 -18.38
N TRP A 299 -15.35 0.86 -17.26
CA TRP A 299 -15.57 2.30 -17.26
C TRP A 299 -14.40 3.11 -17.83
N PHE A 300 -13.14 2.74 -17.57
CA PHE A 300 -12.00 3.46 -18.15
C PHE A 300 -12.01 3.40 -19.69
N TYR A 301 -12.33 2.22 -20.24
CA TYR A 301 -12.46 2.05 -21.69
C TYR A 301 -13.64 2.86 -22.24
N SER A 302 -14.82 2.78 -21.60
CA SER A 302 -15.99 3.46 -22.13
C SER A 302 -15.88 4.98 -22.06
N LEU A 303 -15.34 5.53 -20.97
CA LEU A 303 -15.02 6.96 -20.85
C LEU A 303 -14.06 7.41 -21.96
N LEU A 304 -12.94 6.70 -22.15
CA LEU A 304 -11.96 7.04 -23.18
C LEU A 304 -12.58 6.95 -24.59
N ALA A 305 -13.29 5.85 -24.87
CA ALA A 305 -13.83 5.57 -26.20
C ALA A 305 -14.91 6.57 -26.61
N VAL A 306 -15.89 6.79 -25.75
CA VAL A 306 -16.98 7.74 -26.02
C VAL A 306 -16.44 9.16 -26.13
N SER A 307 -15.53 9.56 -25.24
CA SER A 307 -14.93 10.89 -25.28
C SER A 307 -14.06 11.10 -26.53
N THR A 308 -13.29 10.11 -26.94
CA THR A 308 -12.49 10.18 -28.18
C THR A 308 -13.39 10.26 -29.41
N LEU A 309 -14.49 9.51 -29.46
CA LEU A 309 -15.46 9.57 -30.56
C LEU A 309 -16.08 10.97 -30.72
N LEU A 310 -16.40 11.64 -29.61
CA LEU A 310 -17.12 12.92 -29.63
C LEU A 310 -16.18 14.13 -29.68
N TYR A 311 -15.03 14.07 -29.00
CA TYR A 311 -14.15 15.21 -28.76
C TYR A 311 -12.69 14.97 -29.18
N GLY A 312 -12.34 13.76 -29.65
CA GLY A 312 -10.98 13.44 -30.12
C GLY A 312 -9.91 13.42 -29.03
N ARG A 313 -10.30 13.34 -27.75
CA ARG A 313 -9.38 13.29 -26.59
C ARG A 313 -9.97 12.47 -25.43
N ALA A 314 -9.15 12.16 -24.43
CA ALA A 314 -9.59 11.52 -23.19
C ALA A 314 -10.49 12.44 -22.34
N SER A 315 -11.37 11.86 -21.52
CA SER A 315 -12.21 12.60 -20.58
C SER A 315 -11.61 12.82 -19.20
N PHE A 316 -10.37 12.37 -19.00
CA PHE A 316 -9.64 12.45 -17.75
C PHE A 316 -8.15 12.62 -18.04
N GLU A 317 -7.42 13.26 -17.13
CA GLU A 317 -5.97 13.47 -17.23
C GLU A 317 -5.18 12.42 -16.46
N THR A 318 -5.64 12.04 -15.25
CA THR A 318 -4.96 11.06 -14.39
C THR A 318 -5.88 9.91 -13.98
N VAL A 319 -5.36 8.68 -13.98
CA VAL A 319 -6.06 7.47 -13.52
C VAL A 319 -5.27 6.77 -12.42
N LEU A 320 -5.87 6.60 -11.24
CA LEU A 320 -5.41 5.63 -10.26
C LEU A 320 -6.18 4.32 -10.45
N CYS A 321 -5.47 3.32 -10.96
CA CYS A 321 -5.96 1.97 -11.21
C CYS A 321 -5.65 1.09 -9.99
N LEU A 322 -6.62 0.97 -9.09
CA LEU A 322 -6.44 0.27 -7.82
C LEU A 322 -6.34 -1.25 -8.01
N GLY A 323 -5.61 -1.91 -7.11
CA GLY A 323 -5.61 -3.36 -7.04
C GLY A 323 -6.88 -3.89 -6.37
N LEU A 324 -7.09 -5.20 -6.46
CA LEU A 324 -8.28 -5.82 -5.87
C LEU A 324 -8.12 -6.08 -4.38
N ILE A 325 -9.23 -5.97 -3.64
CA ILE A 325 -9.31 -6.42 -2.24
C ILE A 325 -9.63 -7.92 -2.25
N LEU A 326 -8.79 -8.69 -1.56
CA LEU A 326 -8.80 -10.14 -1.45
C LEU A 326 -9.06 -10.54 0.00
N ASP A 327 -9.53 -11.77 0.20
CA ASP A 327 -9.61 -12.38 1.52
C ASP A 327 -8.21 -12.61 2.13
N PRO A 328 -8.10 -13.03 3.40
CA PRO A 328 -6.82 -13.29 4.06
C PRO A 328 -5.95 -14.33 3.32
N GLU A 329 -6.57 -15.30 2.63
CA GLU A 329 -5.94 -16.34 1.84
C GLU A 329 -5.53 -15.89 0.43
N GLY A 330 -5.87 -14.65 0.03
CA GLY A 330 -5.56 -14.08 -1.27
C GLY A 330 -6.53 -14.45 -2.40
N GLN A 331 -7.71 -14.96 -2.08
CA GLN A 331 -8.77 -15.20 -3.06
C GLN A 331 -9.67 -13.97 -3.22
N LYS A 332 -10.26 -13.85 -4.41
CA LYS A 332 -11.32 -12.87 -4.66
C LYS A 332 -12.50 -13.14 -3.72
N MET A 333 -12.92 -12.11 -2.98
CA MET A 333 -14.09 -12.19 -2.12
C MET A 333 -15.36 -12.35 -2.96
N SER A 334 -16.22 -13.31 -2.61
CA SER A 334 -17.54 -13.46 -3.22
C SER A 334 -18.58 -13.96 -2.22
N LYS A 335 -19.82 -13.49 -2.36
CA LYS A 335 -20.94 -13.96 -1.52
C LYS A 335 -21.15 -15.47 -1.65
N SER A 336 -20.90 -16.04 -2.83
CA SER A 336 -21.00 -17.48 -3.08
C SER A 336 -19.95 -18.31 -2.35
N LYS A 337 -18.74 -17.76 -2.13
CA LYS A 337 -17.66 -18.42 -1.38
C LYS A 337 -17.75 -18.24 0.13
N GLY A 338 -18.59 -17.31 0.61
CA GLY A 338 -18.74 -17.02 2.04
C GLY A 338 -17.52 -16.36 2.69
N ASN A 339 -16.54 -15.91 1.90
CA ASN A 339 -15.29 -15.30 2.36
C ASN A 339 -15.35 -13.75 2.36
N VAL A 340 -16.55 -13.16 2.33
CA VAL A 340 -16.73 -11.70 2.34
C VAL A 340 -16.56 -11.19 3.76
N VAL A 341 -15.58 -10.35 3.99
CA VAL A 341 -15.45 -9.59 5.24
C VAL A 341 -16.23 -8.29 5.11
N SER A 342 -17.07 -7.98 6.09
CA SER A 342 -17.88 -6.77 6.09
C SER A 342 -17.02 -5.55 6.48
N PRO A 343 -17.03 -4.45 5.71
CA PRO A 343 -16.31 -3.23 6.11
C PRO A 343 -16.85 -2.65 7.43
N TRP A 344 -18.13 -2.89 7.74
CA TRP A 344 -18.76 -2.40 8.97
C TRP A 344 -18.16 -2.98 10.24
N GLU A 345 -17.71 -4.24 10.22
CA GLU A 345 -17.07 -4.86 11.39
C GLU A 345 -15.78 -4.11 11.77
N VAL A 346 -15.04 -3.63 10.78
CA VAL A 346 -13.82 -2.84 11.02
C VAL A 346 -14.17 -1.43 11.49
N LEU A 347 -15.17 -0.79 10.88
CA LEU A 347 -15.62 0.55 11.28
C LEU A 347 -16.13 0.56 12.74
N ASP A 348 -16.91 -0.44 13.14
CA ASP A 348 -17.47 -0.53 14.49
C ASP A 348 -16.39 -0.85 15.54
N THR A 349 -15.36 -1.63 15.17
CA THR A 349 -14.31 -2.07 16.11
C THR A 349 -13.15 -1.06 16.22
N HIS A 350 -12.78 -0.41 15.11
CA HIS A 350 -11.56 0.41 15.02
C HIS A 350 -11.82 1.86 14.59
N GLY A 351 -13.00 2.16 14.04
CA GLY A 351 -13.34 3.49 13.53
C GLY A 351 -12.91 3.73 12.08
N ALA A 352 -13.43 4.81 11.49
CA ALA A 352 -13.19 5.16 10.10
C ALA A 352 -11.74 5.56 9.81
N ASP A 353 -11.09 6.30 10.72
CA ASP A 353 -9.70 6.72 10.53
C ASP A 353 -8.72 5.56 10.54
N ALA A 354 -8.96 4.56 11.39
CA ALA A 354 -8.22 3.32 11.38
C ALA A 354 -8.31 2.61 10.02
N PHE A 355 -9.54 2.48 9.52
CA PHE A 355 -9.82 1.85 8.24
C PHE A 355 -9.13 2.59 7.09
N ARG A 356 -9.23 3.92 7.04
CA ARG A 356 -8.57 4.77 6.04
C ARG A 356 -7.05 4.68 6.13
N TRP A 357 -6.49 4.82 7.32
CA TRP A 357 -5.04 4.79 7.54
C TRP A 357 -4.41 3.48 7.05
N TYR A 358 -5.08 2.35 7.27
CA TYR A 358 -4.63 1.05 6.76
C TYR A 358 -4.47 1.05 5.23
N TYR A 359 -5.48 1.49 4.49
CA TYR A 359 -5.44 1.53 3.02
C TYR A 359 -4.47 2.57 2.48
N PHE A 360 -4.18 3.63 3.22
CA PHE A 360 -3.21 4.62 2.76
C PHE A 360 -1.77 4.20 3.04
N THR A 361 -1.47 3.49 4.13
CA THR A 361 -0.08 3.35 4.62
C THR A 361 0.50 1.93 4.60
N SER A 362 -0.35 0.90 4.48
CA SER A 362 0.13 -0.48 4.53
C SER A 362 0.94 -0.89 3.29
N LYS A 363 0.49 -0.49 2.09
CA LYS A 363 1.18 -0.69 0.81
C LYS A 363 0.60 0.21 -0.27
N GLN A 364 1.20 0.20 -1.45
CA GLN A 364 0.71 1.01 -2.57
C GLN A 364 -0.70 0.58 -2.98
N PRO A 365 -1.61 1.54 -3.31
CA PRO A 365 -3.02 1.23 -3.60
C PRO A 365 -3.25 0.25 -4.75
N TRP A 366 -2.32 0.21 -5.72
CA TRP A 366 -2.40 -0.66 -6.90
C TRP A 366 -1.90 -2.10 -6.69
N ASP A 367 -1.26 -2.41 -5.55
CA ASP A 367 -0.77 -3.76 -5.24
C ASP A 367 -1.89 -4.71 -4.75
N GLY A 368 -3.13 -4.21 -4.67
CA GLY A 368 -4.28 -4.91 -4.08
C GLY A 368 -4.16 -5.01 -2.56
N TYR A 369 -5.09 -5.64 -1.87
CA TYR A 369 -5.07 -5.79 -0.40
C TYR A 369 -5.50 -7.18 0.02
N ARG A 370 -4.85 -7.74 1.05
CA ARG A 370 -5.43 -8.86 1.81
C ARG A 370 -6.12 -8.26 3.02
N PHE A 371 -7.37 -8.61 3.23
CA PHE A 371 -8.19 -7.90 4.19
C PHE A 371 -8.67 -8.84 5.31
N SER A 372 -8.32 -8.48 6.55
CA SER A 372 -8.86 -9.05 7.78
C SER A 372 -9.01 -7.95 8.82
N VAL A 373 -9.94 -8.11 9.77
CA VAL A 373 -10.20 -7.12 10.83
C VAL A 373 -8.96 -6.94 11.71
N GLU A 374 -8.26 -8.04 12.03
CA GLU A 374 -7.07 -8.06 12.89
C GLU A 374 -5.90 -7.28 12.24
N THR A 375 -5.69 -7.48 10.94
CA THR A 375 -4.59 -6.86 10.19
C THR A 375 -4.73 -5.34 10.17
N VAL A 376 -5.96 -4.83 10.07
CA VAL A 376 -6.26 -3.40 10.20
C VAL A 376 -5.92 -2.92 11.61
N GLY A 377 -6.37 -3.63 12.64
CA GLY A 377 -6.14 -3.23 14.04
C GLY A 377 -4.66 -3.12 14.42
N GLU A 378 -3.79 -4.00 13.92
CA GLU A 378 -2.35 -4.00 14.27
C GLU A 378 -1.59 -2.80 13.70
N SER A 379 -1.75 -2.52 12.41
CA SER A 379 -1.07 -1.40 11.72
C SER A 379 -1.51 -0.03 12.24
N VAL A 380 -2.80 0.10 12.60
CA VAL A 380 -3.42 1.35 13.05
C VAL A 380 -2.96 1.77 14.44
N ARG A 381 -2.82 0.82 15.37
CA ARG A 381 -2.53 1.10 16.78
C ARG A 381 -1.20 1.81 16.98
N GLN A 382 -0.25 1.69 16.06
CA GLN A 382 1.06 2.30 16.24
C GLN A 382 1.04 3.81 16.01
N PHE A 383 0.34 4.29 14.97
CA PHE A 383 0.29 5.72 14.66
C PHE A 383 -0.75 6.47 15.49
N LEU A 384 -2.04 6.11 15.37
CA LEU A 384 -3.14 6.88 15.97
C LEU A 384 -3.02 6.95 17.49
N LYS A 385 -2.59 5.85 18.13
CA LYS A 385 -2.37 5.82 19.58
C LYS A 385 -1.22 6.73 19.99
N THR A 386 -0.13 6.76 19.22
CA THR A 386 1.02 7.61 19.53
C THR A 386 0.66 9.08 19.37
N LEU A 387 -0.02 9.45 18.29
CA LEU A 387 -0.55 10.81 18.10
C LEU A 387 -1.47 11.21 19.26
N TRP A 388 -2.44 10.35 19.59
CA TRP A 388 -3.39 10.62 20.68
C TRP A 388 -2.70 10.73 22.05
N ASN A 389 -1.66 9.95 22.30
CA ASN A 389 -0.87 10.03 23.53
C ASN A 389 -0.07 11.34 23.62
N VAL A 390 0.52 11.80 22.51
CA VAL A 390 1.25 13.08 22.45
C VAL A 390 0.28 14.25 22.67
N TYR A 391 -0.87 14.22 22.02
CA TYR A 391 -1.94 15.19 22.23
C TYR A 391 -2.48 15.16 23.67
N GLY A 392 -2.78 13.97 24.21
CA GLY A 392 -3.24 13.81 25.59
C GLY A 392 -2.21 14.27 26.61
N PHE A 393 -0.91 14.06 26.34
CA PHE A 393 0.18 14.62 27.14
C PHE A 393 0.13 16.15 27.14
N PHE A 394 0.00 16.79 25.97
CA PHE A 394 -0.12 18.24 25.89
C PHE A 394 -1.29 18.76 26.73
N VAL A 395 -2.49 18.20 26.54
CA VAL A 395 -3.70 18.61 27.27
C VAL A 395 -3.55 18.46 28.78
N LEU A 396 -2.99 17.32 29.24
CA LEU A 396 -2.77 17.07 30.65
C LEU A 396 -1.89 18.16 31.29
N TYR A 397 -0.73 18.42 30.69
CA TYR A 397 0.24 19.36 31.25
C TYR A 397 -0.19 20.82 31.07
N ALA A 398 -0.93 21.14 30.01
CA ALA A 398 -1.50 22.47 29.82
C ALA A 398 -2.51 22.79 30.93
N ASN A 399 -3.41 21.84 31.23
CA ASN A 399 -4.38 21.99 32.32
C ASN A 399 -3.71 22.10 33.70
N VAL A 400 -2.65 21.33 33.97
CA VAL A 400 -1.90 21.40 35.25
C VAL A 400 -1.24 22.77 35.46
N ASN A 401 -0.87 23.46 34.37
CA ASN A 401 -0.20 24.75 34.42
C ASN A 401 -1.11 25.94 34.07
N ASP A 402 -2.43 25.73 34.00
CA ASP A 402 -3.42 26.75 33.58
C ASP A 402 -3.06 27.44 32.24
N VAL A 403 -2.51 26.68 31.30
CA VAL A 403 -2.12 27.16 29.96
C VAL A 403 -3.29 27.02 29.01
N GLU A 404 -3.83 28.15 28.55
CA GLU A 404 -4.85 28.19 27.49
C GLU A 404 -4.20 28.00 26.11
N PRO A 405 -4.48 26.89 25.38
CA PRO A 405 -3.80 26.58 24.13
C PRO A 405 -3.96 27.67 23.07
N ALA A 406 -5.17 28.21 22.91
CA ALA A 406 -5.46 29.27 21.94
C ALA A 406 -4.79 30.62 22.30
N GLY A 407 -4.36 30.80 23.55
CA GLY A 407 -3.64 31.98 24.02
C GLY A 407 -2.12 31.88 23.88
N LEU A 408 -1.59 30.75 23.43
CA LEU A 408 -0.16 30.58 23.17
C LEU A 408 0.22 31.30 21.87
N ASP A 409 1.09 32.30 22.01
CA ASP A 409 1.68 33.00 20.88
C ASP A 409 2.52 32.04 20.01
N SER A 410 2.54 32.29 18.69
CA SER A 410 3.43 31.55 17.79
C SER A 410 4.88 31.72 18.24
N VAL A 411 5.68 30.66 18.15
CA VAL A 411 7.11 30.68 18.53
C VAL A 411 7.94 31.76 17.80
N ASP A 412 7.43 32.32 16.71
CA ASP A 412 8.10 33.34 15.89
C ASP A 412 7.66 34.79 16.17
N LYS A 413 6.79 35.05 17.16
CA LYS A 413 6.28 36.41 17.41
C LYS A 413 7.36 37.44 17.80
N ASP A 414 8.50 36.96 18.31
CA ASP A 414 9.67 37.77 18.69
C ASP A 414 10.83 37.71 17.68
N ALA A 415 10.67 37.04 16.53
CA ALA A 415 11.68 37.01 15.48
C ALA A 415 11.67 38.35 14.71
N SER A 416 12.32 39.37 15.26
CA SER A 416 12.52 40.66 14.62
C SER A 416 13.13 40.49 13.22
N ASP A 417 12.51 41.03 12.16
CA ASP A 417 12.96 41.44 10.79
C ASP A 417 14.33 40.99 10.22
N SER A 418 14.92 39.91 10.73
CA SER A 418 16.27 39.43 10.47
C SER A 418 16.22 37.92 10.65
N ALA A 419 16.03 37.22 9.54
CA ALA A 419 15.97 35.76 9.40
C ALA A 419 17.28 35.02 9.81
N SER A 420 18.13 35.61 10.65
CA SER A 420 19.48 35.10 10.97
C SER A 420 19.77 34.93 12.46
N VAL A 421 18.86 35.34 13.36
CA VAL A 421 19.06 35.16 14.81
C VAL A 421 17.98 34.22 15.35
N PRO A 422 18.33 32.99 15.80
CA PRO A 422 17.38 32.07 16.39
C PRO A 422 16.70 32.69 17.61
N ASN A 423 15.40 32.46 17.80
CA ASN A 423 14.70 32.87 19.01
C ASN A 423 15.44 32.27 20.23
N PRO A 424 16.05 33.10 21.11
CA PRO A 424 16.91 32.63 22.19
C PRO A 424 16.14 31.88 23.27
N SER A 425 14.81 31.91 23.26
CA SER A 425 13.96 31.12 24.15
C SER A 425 13.81 29.65 23.72
N LEU A 426 14.18 29.31 22.46
CA LEU A 426 14.05 27.96 21.93
C LEU A 426 15.32 27.14 22.14
N THR A 427 15.14 25.91 22.63
CA THR A 427 16.21 24.91 22.72
C THR A 427 16.53 24.32 21.35
N ASP A 428 17.63 23.59 21.22
CA ASP A 428 17.94 22.82 20.01
C ASP A 428 16.85 21.79 19.68
N LEU A 429 16.20 21.20 20.69
CA LEU A 429 15.11 20.25 20.47
C LEU A 429 13.82 20.92 19.98
N ASP A 430 13.53 22.14 20.43
CA ASP A 430 12.38 22.91 19.93
C ASP A 430 12.57 23.26 18.45
N ARG A 431 13.73 23.84 18.13
CA ARG A 431 14.11 24.19 16.75
C ARG A 431 14.14 22.97 15.85
N TRP A 432 14.64 21.84 16.36
CA TRP A 432 14.68 20.60 15.61
C TRP A 432 13.26 20.07 15.32
N ALA A 433 12.35 20.07 16.30
CA ALA A 433 10.97 19.63 16.08
C ALA A 433 10.25 20.50 15.04
N LEU A 434 10.40 21.83 15.11
CA LEU A 434 9.83 22.77 14.15
C LEU A 434 10.44 22.64 12.75
N SER A 435 11.76 22.45 12.65
CA SER A 435 12.42 22.18 11.37
C SER A 435 11.91 20.89 10.76
N ARG A 436 11.84 19.80 11.56
CA ARG A 436 11.30 18.51 11.13
C ARG A 436 9.85 18.63 10.65
N LEU A 437 9.04 19.51 11.23
CA LEU A 437 7.69 19.81 10.74
C LEU A 437 7.71 20.38 9.32
N GLN A 438 8.65 21.27 8.98
CA GLN A 438 8.80 21.78 7.62
C GLN A 438 9.19 20.65 6.66
N SER A 439 10.21 19.86 7.03
CA SER A 439 10.70 18.74 6.22
C SER A 439 9.64 17.67 5.95
N VAL A 440 8.85 17.30 6.97
CA VAL A 440 7.79 16.31 6.79
C VAL A 440 6.61 16.88 6.02
N SER A 441 6.31 18.18 6.16
CA SER A 441 5.30 18.85 5.34
C SER A 441 5.69 18.83 3.86
N GLU A 442 6.92 19.23 3.53
CA GLU A 442 7.47 19.16 2.16
C GLU A 442 7.40 17.74 1.61
N THR A 443 7.89 16.76 2.37
CA THR A 443 7.83 15.34 1.96
C THR A 443 6.40 14.85 1.75
N ALA A 444 5.46 15.22 2.63
CA ALA A 444 4.08 14.79 2.51
C ALA A 444 3.39 15.41 1.28
N ILE A 445 3.66 16.68 0.98
CA ILE A 445 3.14 17.38 -0.19
C ILE A 445 3.68 16.73 -1.47
N ASP A 446 5.00 16.59 -1.60
CA ASP A 446 5.63 15.96 -2.77
C ASP A 446 5.05 14.57 -3.06
N ARG A 447 4.80 13.80 -1.99
CA ARG A 447 4.26 12.45 -2.09
C ARG A 447 2.78 12.45 -2.47
N LEU A 448 1.97 13.35 -1.90
CA LEU A 448 0.55 13.45 -2.22
C LEU A 448 0.32 14.01 -3.63
N ASP A 449 1.15 14.93 -4.10
CA ASP A 449 1.13 15.46 -5.46
C ASP A 449 1.45 14.36 -6.51
N ASP A 450 2.23 13.35 -6.13
CA ASP A 450 2.48 12.13 -6.92
C ASP A 450 1.54 10.96 -6.56
N TYR A 451 0.44 11.23 -5.84
CA TYR A 451 -0.55 10.24 -5.39
C TYR A 451 0.00 9.09 -4.51
N ASP A 452 1.24 9.20 -3.99
CA ASP A 452 1.89 8.29 -3.06
C ASP A 452 1.43 8.53 -1.60
N THR A 453 0.16 8.18 -1.34
CA THR A 453 -0.43 8.26 0.01
C THR A 453 0.32 7.41 1.04
N THR A 454 1.00 6.34 0.61
CA THR A 454 1.80 5.46 1.47
C THR A 454 3.07 6.12 1.95
N GLY A 455 3.83 6.73 1.03
CA GLY A 455 5.02 7.50 1.37
C GLY A 455 4.68 8.67 2.29
N ALA A 456 3.63 9.44 1.96
CA ALA A 456 3.18 10.56 2.78
C ALA A 456 2.81 10.13 4.21
N GLY A 457 1.94 9.13 4.36
CA GLY A 457 1.50 8.66 5.67
C GLY A 457 2.64 8.10 6.53
N ARG A 458 3.59 7.37 5.92
CA ARG A 458 4.78 6.85 6.63
C ARG A 458 5.73 7.96 7.08
N ALA A 459 5.93 8.99 6.27
CA ALA A 459 6.74 10.14 6.65
C ALA A 459 6.13 10.88 7.86
N ILE A 460 4.81 11.11 7.84
CA ILE A 460 4.08 11.73 8.95
C ILE A 460 4.14 10.85 10.21
N GLN A 461 3.98 9.54 10.07
CA GLN A 461 4.11 8.60 11.19
C GLN A 461 5.48 8.69 11.85
N ALA A 462 6.56 8.69 11.04
CA ALA A 462 7.92 8.81 11.56
C ALA A 462 8.13 10.13 12.32
N TYR A 463 7.53 11.23 11.86
CA TYR A 463 7.58 12.50 12.57
C TYR A 463 6.80 12.49 13.89
N VAL A 464 5.62 11.88 13.94
CA VAL A 464 4.89 11.71 15.21
C VAL A 464 5.67 10.83 16.20
N ASP A 465 6.37 9.80 15.71
CA ASP A 465 7.27 8.99 16.52
C ASP A 465 8.46 9.81 17.04
N ASP A 466 9.01 10.74 16.24
CA ASP A 466 10.03 11.70 16.66
C ASP A 466 9.52 12.63 17.77
N LEU A 467 8.32 13.19 17.59
CA LEU A 467 7.67 14.03 18.61
C LEU A 467 7.49 13.27 19.92
N SER A 468 7.03 12.03 19.86
CA SER A 468 6.79 11.22 21.05
C SER A 468 8.09 10.82 21.76
N ASN A 469 9.00 10.17 21.04
CA ASN A 469 10.15 9.48 21.64
C ASN A 469 11.36 10.38 21.88
N TRP A 470 11.48 11.51 21.17
CA TRP A 470 12.63 12.40 21.28
C TRP A 470 12.28 13.75 21.85
N TYR A 471 11.23 14.40 21.35
CA TYR A 471 10.86 15.72 21.83
C TYR A 471 10.11 15.66 23.17
N VAL A 472 8.91 15.08 23.22
CA VAL A 472 8.07 15.03 24.43
C VAL A 472 8.77 14.33 25.58
N ARG A 473 9.35 13.13 25.34
CA ARG A 473 10.02 12.37 26.40
C ARG A 473 11.15 13.15 27.06
N ARG A 474 11.93 13.92 26.29
CA ARG A 474 13.10 14.63 26.81
C ARG A 474 12.76 16.04 27.31
N SER A 475 11.69 16.64 26.80
CA SER A 475 11.19 17.93 27.26
C SER A 475 10.18 17.81 28.41
N ARG A 476 9.86 16.61 28.90
CA ARG A 476 8.83 16.38 29.95
C ARG A 476 9.00 17.28 31.18
N ARG A 477 10.24 17.50 31.63
CA ARG A 477 10.52 18.39 32.76
C ARG A 477 10.10 19.84 32.49
N ARG A 478 10.28 20.32 31.26
CA ARG A 478 9.89 21.68 30.84
C ARG A 478 8.38 21.86 30.85
N PHE A 479 7.62 20.85 30.42
CA PHE A 479 6.16 20.86 30.54
C PHE A 479 5.67 20.85 31.99
N TRP A 480 6.39 20.13 32.87
CA TRP A 480 6.11 20.17 34.31
C TRP A 480 6.38 21.54 34.92
N ASP A 481 7.47 22.18 34.51
CA ASP A 481 7.88 23.49 35.01
C ASP A 481 7.12 24.65 34.33
N GLY A 482 6.12 24.36 33.49
CA GLY A 482 5.26 25.37 32.86
C GLY A 482 5.93 26.18 31.75
N ASP A 483 6.98 25.66 31.08
CA ASP A 483 7.76 26.39 30.08
C ASP A 483 6.93 26.79 28.84
N PRO A 484 6.65 28.08 28.63
CA PRO A 484 5.81 28.55 27.52
C PRO A 484 6.36 28.19 26.14
N ALA A 485 7.69 28.17 25.97
CA ALA A 485 8.32 27.84 24.69
C ALA A 485 8.10 26.37 24.31
N ALA A 486 8.13 25.46 25.28
CA ALA A 486 7.88 24.04 25.06
C ALA A 486 6.41 23.78 24.67
N PHE A 487 5.46 24.46 25.33
CA PHE A 487 4.04 24.40 25.00
C PHE A 487 3.74 24.98 23.62
N ALA A 488 4.25 26.18 23.30
CA ALA A 488 4.05 26.81 22.00
C ALA A 488 4.58 25.92 20.86
N THR A 489 5.79 25.35 21.04
CA THR A 489 6.40 24.44 20.07
C THR A 489 5.56 23.18 19.85
N LEU A 490 5.14 22.50 20.93
CA LEU A 490 4.36 21.26 20.79
C LEU A 490 2.98 21.52 20.19
N ARG A 491 2.35 22.64 20.55
CA ARG A 491 1.07 23.05 19.97
C ARG A 491 1.21 23.23 18.46
N GLU A 492 2.22 23.96 18.01
CA GLU A 492 2.44 24.18 16.57
C GLU A 492 2.68 22.85 15.84
N CYS A 493 3.49 21.96 16.42
CA CYS A 493 3.73 20.63 15.87
C CYS A 493 2.43 19.81 15.74
N LEU A 494 1.57 19.82 16.76
CA LEU A 494 0.30 19.10 16.77
C LEU A 494 -0.69 19.67 15.74
N LEU A 495 -0.76 21.00 15.61
CA LEU A 495 -1.60 21.66 14.59
C LEU A 495 -1.10 21.37 13.17
N GLY A 496 0.22 21.39 12.96
CA GLY A 496 0.84 21.00 11.69
C GLY A 496 0.52 19.55 11.33
N VAL A 497 0.66 18.62 12.27
CA VAL A 497 0.28 17.20 12.07
C VAL A 497 -1.21 17.07 11.77
N ALA A 498 -2.08 17.75 12.53
CA ALA A 498 -3.53 17.71 12.31
C ALA A 498 -3.89 18.13 10.88
N LYS A 499 -3.28 19.21 10.37
CA LYS A 499 -3.48 19.65 8.98
C LYS A 499 -2.94 18.65 7.97
N LEU A 500 -1.73 18.11 8.16
CA LEU A 500 -1.12 17.12 7.26
C LEU A 500 -1.98 15.85 7.13
N VAL A 501 -2.53 15.36 8.25
CA VAL A 501 -3.30 14.11 8.28
C VAL A 501 -4.79 14.29 8.02
N ALA A 502 -5.30 15.52 7.88
CA ALA A 502 -6.72 15.77 7.63
C ALA A 502 -7.29 15.01 6.41
N PRO A 503 -6.58 14.85 5.27
CA PRO A 503 -7.07 14.04 4.14
C PRO A 503 -7.08 12.53 4.43
N LEU A 504 -6.22 12.06 5.34
CA LEU A 504 -5.98 10.66 5.65
C LEU A 504 -6.89 10.17 6.78
N THR A 505 -6.90 10.89 7.90
CA THR A 505 -7.61 10.59 9.15
C THR A 505 -8.44 11.80 9.61
N PRO A 506 -9.55 12.10 8.92
CA PRO A 506 -10.29 13.34 9.12
C PRO A 506 -10.82 13.54 10.54
N PHE A 507 -11.27 12.48 11.22
CA PHE A 507 -11.93 12.64 12.52
C PHE A 507 -10.95 12.97 13.65
N VAL A 508 -9.82 12.27 13.72
CA VAL A 508 -8.76 12.50 14.70
C VAL A 508 -8.08 13.84 14.44
N ALA A 509 -7.85 14.19 13.16
CA ALA A 509 -7.30 15.49 12.78
C ALA A 509 -8.17 16.64 13.30
N ASP A 510 -9.48 16.57 13.04
CA ASP A 510 -10.41 17.63 13.42
C ASP A 510 -10.60 17.72 14.94
N ALA A 511 -10.58 16.58 15.65
CA ALA A 511 -10.65 16.54 17.10
C ALA A 511 -9.43 17.20 17.77
N VAL A 512 -8.22 16.94 17.26
CA VAL A 512 -6.99 17.56 17.77
C VAL A 512 -6.99 19.06 17.47
N TYR A 513 -7.31 19.44 16.23
CA TYR A 513 -7.31 20.85 15.81
C TYR A 513 -8.34 21.69 16.58
N SER A 514 -9.59 21.21 16.67
CA SER A 514 -10.68 21.94 17.31
C SER A 514 -10.43 22.20 18.78
N ASN A 515 -9.72 21.32 19.48
CA ASN A 515 -9.39 21.51 20.89
C ASN A 515 -8.19 22.45 21.10
N LEU A 516 -7.22 22.48 20.18
CA LEU A 516 -5.97 23.23 20.37
C LEU A 516 -6.00 24.66 19.78
N ASP A 517 -6.82 24.88 18.76
CA ASP A 517 -6.94 26.16 18.06
C ASP A 517 -8.40 26.53 17.85
N GLY A 518 -9.12 25.77 17.01
CA GLY A 518 -10.55 25.98 16.75
C GLY A 518 -10.90 27.36 16.17
N ALA A 519 -9.92 28.08 15.61
CA ALA A 519 -10.11 29.41 15.01
C ALA A 519 -11.02 29.31 13.78
N GLU A 520 -10.73 28.36 12.90
CA GLU A 520 -11.71 27.86 11.92
C GLU A 520 -12.61 26.80 12.56
N PRO A 521 -13.88 26.66 12.12
CA PRO A 521 -14.80 25.65 12.64
C PRO A 521 -14.33 24.19 12.50
N SER A 522 -13.38 23.92 11.60
CA SER A 522 -12.82 22.60 11.35
C SER A 522 -11.45 22.71 10.70
N VAL A 523 -10.59 21.71 10.92
CA VAL A 523 -9.30 21.58 10.21
C VAL A 523 -9.48 21.49 8.70
N HIS A 524 -10.64 21.00 8.24
CA HIS A 524 -10.97 20.84 6.82
C HIS A 524 -11.26 22.16 6.10
N LEU A 525 -11.34 23.27 6.84
CA LEU A 525 -11.48 24.62 6.30
C LEU A 525 -10.15 25.40 6.34
N CYS A 526 -9.09 24.80 6.88
CA CYS A 526 -7.77 25.39 6.90
C CYS A 526 -7.05 25.17 5.56
N ASP A 527 -6.15 26.11 5.23
CA ASP A 527 -5.14 25.87 4.20
C ASP A 527 -4.27 24.67 4.56
N TYR A 528 -3.97 23.85 3.56
CA TYR A 528 -2.99 22.77 3.73
C TYR A 528 -1.61 23.37 4.05
N PRO A 529 -0.76 22.69 4.85
CA PRO A 529 0.51 23.26 5.27
C PRO A 529 1.37 23.70 4.09
N SER A 530 1.96 24.89 4.19
CA SER A 530 2.94 25.41 3.23
C SER A 530 4.29 25.47 3.95
N PRO A 531 5.24 24.57 3.63
CA PRO A 531 6.53 24.55 4.31
C PRO A 531 7.31 25.83 4.01
N ASP A 532 7.89 26.42 5.04
CA ASP A 532 8.74 27.61 4.92
C ASP A 532 10.22 27.21 4.98
N PRO A 533 10.97 27.31 3.85
CA PRO A 533 12.40 26.99 3.83
C PRO A 533 13.23 27.81 4.82
N ALA A 534 12.79 29.01 5.20
CA ALA A 534 13.51 29.83 6.19
C ALA A 534 13.39 29.28 7.61
N ARG A 535 12.39 28.44 7.89
CA ARG A 535 12.15 27.78 9.18
C ARG A 535 12.73 26.36 9.23
N ARG A 536 13.31 25.88 8.12
CA ARG A 536 13.97 24.59 8.01
C ARG A 536 15.48 24.75 8.23
N ASP A 537 15.99 24.14 9.28
CA ASP A 537 17.41 24.04 9.58
C ASP A 537 17.90 22.62 9.23
N GLU A 538 18.24 22.42 7.95
CA GLU A 538 18.70 21.13 7.43
C GLU A 538 19.96 20.62 8.16
N ARG A 539 20.85 21.54 8.56
CA ARG A 539 22.06 21.18 9.31
C ARG A 539 21.68 20.65 10.69
N LEU A 540 20.76 21.30 11.40
CA LEU A 540 20.28 20.84 12.70
C LEU A 540 19.60 19.47 12.61
N GLU A 541 18.80 19.24 11.57
CA GLU A 541 18.18 17.94 11.32
C GLU A 541 19.20 16.84 11.09
N LEU A 542 20.20 17.09 10.23
CA LEU A 542 21.30 16.17 9.99
C LEU A 542 22.07 15.88 11.29
N GLN A 543 22.42 16.92 12.04
CA GLN A 543 23.17 16.80 13.28
C GLN A 543 22.40 15.96 14.33
N MET A 544 21.10 16.19 14.47
CA MET A 544 20.25 15.39 15.36
C MET A 544 20.10 13.95 14.84
N GLY A 545 20.04 13.75 13.52
CA GLY A 545 20.06 12.43 12.90
C GLY A 545 21.29 11.62 13.30
N VAL A 546 22.49 12.21 13.18
CA VAL A 546 23.76 11.59 13.59
C VAL A 546 23.77 11.26 15.09
N ALA A 547 23.31 12.18 15.93
CA ALA A 547 23.23 11.94 17.38
C ALA A 547 22.29 10.77 17.72
N ARG A 548 21.15 10.66 17.01
CA ARG A 548 20.18 9.56 17.18
C ARG A 548 20.74 8.23 16.70
N GLU A 549 21.50 8.21 15.60
CA GLU A 549 22.19 7.00 15.11
C GLU A 549 23.22 6.52 16.14
N ALA A 550 24.03 7.42 16.70
CA ALA A 550 24.99 7.10 17.76
C ALA A 550 24.28 6.52 19.01
N VAL A 551 23.13 7.08 19.40
CA VAL A 551 22.30 6.50 20.48
C VAL A 551 21.79 5.12 20.12
N GLY A 552 21.35 4.90 18.87
CA GLY A 552 20.92 3.59 18.37
C GLY A 552 22.01 2.53 18.52
N LEU A 553 23.19 2.81 17.96
CA LEU A 553 24.36 1.94 18.05
C LEU A 553 24.78 1.67 19.50
N GLY A 554 24.82 2.70 20.35
CA GLY A 554 25.15 2.50 21.76
C GLY A 554 24.11 1.67 22.51
N ARG A 555 22.82 1.80 22.20
CA ARG A 555 21.76 0.94 22.79
C ARG A 555 21.88 -0.51 22.32
N GLU A 556 22.23 -0.75 21.06
CA GLU A 556 22.52 -2.08 20.54
C GLU A 556 23.75 -2.69 21.23
N ALA A 557 24.84 -1.92 21.38
CA ALA A 557 26.04 -2.34 22.12
C ALA A 557 25.71 -2.72 23.56
N ARG A 558 24.85 -1.93 24.20
CA ARG A 558 24.36 -2.18 25.56
C ARG A 558 23.55 -3.49 25.64
N ALA A 559 22.68 -3.73 24.67
CA ALA A 559 21.85 -4.94 24.59
C ALA A 559 22.72 -6.19 24.36
N HIS A 560 23.69 -6.14 23.45
CA HIS A 560 24.64 -7.23 23.22
C HIS A 560 25.53 -7.49 24.43
N GLY A 561 25.95 -6.43 25.13
CA GLY A 561 26.64 -6.52 26.43
C GLY A 561 25.76 -7.02 27.58
N ARG A 562 24.45 -7.23 27.36
CA ARG A 562 23.45 -7.61 28.37
C ARG A 562 23.41 -6.66 29.58
N LEU A 563 23.71 -5.39 29.35
CA LEU A 563 23.72 -4.36 30.38
C LEU A 563 22.33 -3.72 30.49
N LYS A 564 21.81 -3.58 31.70
CA LYS A 564 20.53 -2.91 31.94
C LYS A 564 20.63 -1.43 31.61
N VAL A 565 19.63 -0.83 30.95
CA VAL A 565 19.62 0.62 30.64
C VAL A 565 19.77 1.48 31.89
N ARG A 566 19.17 1.08 33.02
CA ARG A 566 19.27 1.81 34.29
C ARG A 566 20.66 1.77 34.93
N GLN A 567 21.53 0.82 34.56
CA GLN A 567 22.91 0.77 35.04
C GLN A 567 23.74 1.86 34.33
N PRO A 568 24.19 2.92 35.04
CA PRO A 568 25.08 3.90 34.44
C PRO A 568 26.42 3.24 34.08
N LEU A 569 27.01 3.70 32.97
CA LEU A 569 28.35 3.29 32.54
C LEU A 569 29.30 4.48 32.56
N ARG A 570 30.60 4.22 32.61
CA ARG A 570 31.62 5.27 32.75
C ARG A 570 31.68 6.14 31.49
N GLU A 571 31.83 5.54 30.32
CA GLU A 571 31.95 6.28 29.07
C GLU A 571 31.31 5.56 27.88
N ALA A 572 30.89 6.35 26.90
CA ALA A 572 30.72 5.91 25.53
C ALA A 572 31.87 6.48 24.69
N VAL A 573 32.45 5.68 23.81
CA VAL A 573 33.44 6.13 22.83
C VAL A 573 32.77 6.15 21.47
N VAL A 574 32.66 7.32 20.86
CA VAL A 574 32.02 7.47 19.56
C VAL A 574 33.08 7.78 18.51
N VAL A 575 33.12 6.96 17.46
CA VAL A 575 33.94 7.23 16.28
C VAL A 575 33.19 8.20 15.41
N ALA A 576 33.70 9.42 15.34
CA ALA A 576 33.14 10.49 14.53
C ALA A 576 34.25 11.48 14.16
N ALA A 577 34.22 11.99 12.93
CA ALA A 577 35.17 12.97 12.43
C ALA A 577 34.47 14.10 11.67
N GLY A 578 35.12 15.27 11.59
CA GLY A 578 34.56 16.43 10.88
C GLY A 578 33.17 16.81 11.36
N ASP A 579 32.23 16.97 10.41
CA ASP A 579 30.87 17.42 10.66
C ASP A 579 30.07 16.45 11.57
N GLU A 580 30.33 15.14 11.49
CA GLU A 580 29.71 14.14 12.37
C GLU A 580 30.11 14.36 13.83
N ARG A 581 31.36 14.73 14.07
CA ARG A 581 31.84 15.04 15.42
C ARG A 581 31.18 16.31 15.95
N GLU A 582 31.12 17.37 15.15
CA GLU A 582 30.44 18.61 15.54
C GLU A 582 28.96 18.37 15.87
N ALA A 583 28.29 17.47 15.14
CA ALA A 583 26.92 17.07 15.40
C ALA A 583 26.76 16.44 16.79
N ILE A 584 27.61 15.46 17.11
CA ILE A 584 27.53 14.73 18.37
C ILE A 584 27.95 15.62 19.54
N GLU A 585 28.95 16.49 19.36
CA GLU A 585 29.37 17.46 20.38
C GLU A 585 28.22 18.44 20.71
N ARG A 586 27.49 18.95 19.70
CA ARG A 586 26.30 19.80 19.92
C ARG A 586 25.22 19.09 20.73
N PHE A 587 25.01 17.80 20.47
CA PHE A 587 24.02 16.97 21.13
C PHE A 587 24.62 16.02 22.19
N GLU A 588 25.78 16.34 22.75
CA GLU A 588 26.49 15.40 23.64
C GLU A 588 25.65 15.04 24.86
N GLY A 589 24.97 16.04 25.44
CA GLY A 589 24.03 15.82 26.54
C GLY A 589 22.93 14.81 26.19
N VAL A 590 22.44 14.84 24.95
CA VAL A 590 21.47 13.88 24.42
C VAL A 590 22.05 12.48 24.40
N VAL A 591 23.20 12.31 23.75
CA VAL A 591 23.84 11.00 23.61
C VAL A 591 24.18 10.43 24.98
N ARG A 592 24.73 11.26 25.87
CA ARG A 592 25.13 10.87 27.23
C ARG A 592 23.95 10.38 28.07
N GLU A 593 22.84 11.11 28.07
CA GLU A 593 21.63 10.77 28.83
C GLU A 593 20.96 9.51 28.26
N GLU A 594 20.82 9.43 26.94
CA GLU A 594 20.13 8.34 26.27
C GLU A 594 20.89 7.01 26.35
N LEU A 595 22.22 7.06 26.33
CA LEU A 595 23.08 5.91 26.55
C LEU A 595 23.32 5.63 28.04
N ASN A 596 22.88 6.52 28.92
CA ASN A 596 23.13 6.49 30.37
C ASN A 596 24.61 6.26 30.70
N VAL A 597 25.46 7.15 30.19
CA VAL A 597 26.91 7.15 30.43
C VAL A 597 27.35 8.42 31.16
N LYS A 598 28.50 8.41 31.84
CA LYS A 598 29.00 9.62 32.53
C LYS A 598 29.68 10.60 31.59
N SER A 599 30.31 10.12 30.54
CA SER A 599 31.01 10.95 29.56
C SER A 599 30.96 10.34 28.16
N VAL A 600 31.14 11.19 27.14
CA VAL A 600 31.33 10.77 25.76
C VAL A 600 32.75 11.12 25.35
N ARG A 601 33.49 10.14 24.83
CA ARG A 601 34.84 10.30 24.31
C ARG A 601 34.80 10.12 22.79
N TYR A 602 35.57 10.91 22.07
CA TYR A 602 35.62 10.84 20.61
C TYR A 602 36.88 10.11 20.15
N ALA A 603 36.72 9.20 19.19
CA ALA A 603 37.80 8.52 18.50
C ALA A 603 37.77 8.89 17.01
N THR A 604 38.93 8.97 16.37
CA THR A 604 39.04 9.34 14.96
C THR A 604 38.96 8.15 14.02
N ASP A 605 39.37 6.96 14.48
CA ASP A 605 39.29 5.73 13.71
C ASP A 605 38.65 4.59 14.53
N ALA A 606 37.81 3.77 13.90
CA ALA A 606 37.25 2.57 14.51
C ALA A 606 38.33 1.53 14.86
N ASP A 607 39.50 1.61 14.22
CA ASP A 607 40.70 0.86 14.58
C ASP A 607 41.16 1.16 16.03
N GLU A 608 40.72 2.28 16.64
CA GLU A 608 40.96 2.61 18.06
C GLU A 608 40.00 1.88 19.03
N LEU A 609 38.90 1.32 18.54
CA LEU A 609 37.86 0.67 19.36
C LEU A 609 38.00 -0.85 19.45
N GLY A 610 38.84 -1.45 18.60
CA GLY A 610 38.95 -2.90 18.52
C GLY A 610 39.96 -3.40 17.49
N ARG A 611 40.14 -4.72 17.44
CA ARG A 611 40.98 -5.38 16.43
C ARG A 611 40.11 -6.00 15.36
N PHE A 612 40.47 -5.86 14.09
CA PHE A 612 39.75 -6.54 13.02
C PHE A 612 40.09 -8.03 13.00
N GLU A 613 39.05 -8.84 12.90
CA GLU A 613 39.11 -10.24 12.53
C GLU A 613 38.51 -10.37 11.12
N LEU A 614 39.23 -11.03 10.22
CA LEU A 614 38.75 -11.28 8.86
C LEU A 614 38.14 -12.67 8.80
N LYS A 615 36.89 -12.74 8.35
CA LYS A 615 36.17 -14.00 8.11
C LYS A 615 35.83 -14.14 6.63
N PRO A 616 35.93 -15.33 6.05
CA PRO A 616 35.50 -15.53 4.67
C PRO A 616 33.97 -15.36 4.56
N ASN A 617 33.51 -14.67 3.52
CA ASN A 617 32.10 -14.67 3.16
C ASN A 617 31.75 -16.02 2.51
N TYR A 618 31.28 -16.97 3.32
CA TYR A 618 30.95 -18.32 2.84
C TYR A 618 29.90 -18.35 1.72
N ARG A 619 29.02 -17.33 1.64
CA ARG A 619 28.01 -17.24 0.59
C ARG A 619 28.62 -16.86 -0.76
N ALA A 620 29.56 -15.92 -0.77
CA ALA A 620 30.27 -15.49 -1.97
C ALA A 620 31.35 -16.50 -2.40
N LEU A 621 32.11 -17.03 -1.44
CA LEU A 621 33.26 -17.89 -1.69
C LEU A 621 32.93 -19.38 -1.83
N GLY A 622 31.80 -19.84 -1.28
CA GLY A 622 31.36 -21.23 -1.34
C GLY A 622 31.28 -21.79 -2.77
N PRO A 623 30.60 -21.11 -3.72
CA PRO A 623 30.56 -21.53 -5.12
C PRO A 623 31.92 -21.53 -5.83
N ARG A 624 32.85 -20.64 -5.41
CA ARG A 624 34.17 -20.47 -6.03
C ARG A 624 35.18 -21.52 -5.58
N PHE A 625 35.17 -21.88 -4.29
CA PHE A 625 36.23 -22.69 -3.68
C PHE A 625 35.78 -24.06 -3.19
N GLY A 626 34.47 -24.31 -3.03
CA GLY A 626 33.91 -25.63 -2.71
C GLY A 626 34.66 -26.37 -1.60
N LYS A 627 35.24 -27.53 -1.93
CA LYS A 627 36.01 -28.39 -1.01
C LYS A 627 37.26 -27.71 -0.42
N HIS A 628 37.76 -26.63 -1.01
CA HIS A 628 38.92 -25.87 -0.54
C HIS A 628 38.55 -24.74 0.43
N MET A 629 37.26 -24.53 0.75
CA MET A 629 36.87 -23.48 1.70
C MET A 629 37.57 -23.54 3.06
N PRO A 630 37.87 -24.70 3.67
CA PRO A 630 38.65 -24.73 4.91
C PRO A 630 40.04 -24.11 4.77
N GLN A 631 40.69 -24.27 3.61
CA GLN A 631 41.99 -23.67 3.32
C GLN A 631 41.86 -22.16 3.09
N VAL A 632 40.81 -21.71 2.38
CA VAL A 632 40.49 -20.29 2.20
C VAL A 632 40.23 -19.62 3.56
N ALA A 633 39.45 -20.26 4.43
CA ALA A 633 39.15 -19.73 5.76
C ALA A 633 40.42 -19.58 6.62
N ALA A 634 41.32 -20.57 6.58
CA ALA A 634 42.61 -20.49 7.26
C ALA A 634 43.51 -19.40 6.67
N ALA A 635 43.53 -19.25 5.34
CA ALA A 635 44.34 -18.23 4.67
C ALA A 635 43.82 -16.81 4.94
N VAL A 636 42.49 -16.60 4.91
CA VAL A 636 41.84 -15.33 5.27
C VAL A 636 42.09 -14.99 6.74
N GLY A 637 41.98 -15.96 7.65
CA GLY A 637 42.28 -15.78 9.08
C GLY A 637 43.77 -15.54 9.38
N GLY A 638 44.67 -15.88 8.46
CA GLY A 638 46.11 -15.67 8.57
C GLY A 638 46.62 -14.36 7.95
N LEU A 639 45.76 -13.58 7.29
CA LEU A 639 46.13 -12.28 6.74
C LEU A 639 46.47 -11.28 7.86
N ASP A 640 47.35 -10.31 7.56
CA ASP A 640 47.51 -9.13 8.40
C ASP A 640 46.20 -8.34 8.37
N ALA A 641 45.39 -8.50 9.41
CA ALA A 641 44.04 -7.99 9.45
C ALA A 641 43.97 -6.46 9.31
N VAL A 642 44.98 -5.72 9.80
CA VAL A 642 45.02 -4.24 9.69
C VAL A 642 45.26 -3.82 8.26
N ARG A 643 46.27 -4.42 7.61
CA ARG A 643 46.62 -4.10 6.23
C ARG A 643 45.53 -4.55 5.25
N ALA A 644 44.99 -5.75 5.46
CA ALA A 644 43.92 -6.30 4.63
C ALA A 644 42.61 -5.53 4.79
N ALA A 645 42.21 -5.15 6.02
CA ALA A 645 41.03 -4.32 6.24
C ALA A 645 41.15 -2.94 5.58
N ARG A 646 42.33 -2.28 5.65
CA ARG A 646 42.57 -1.02 4.93
C ARG A 646 42.41 -1.19 3.42
N THR A 647 43.06 -2.20 2.85
CA THR A 647 43.03 -2.47 1.40
C THR A 647 41.61 -2.72 0.91
N LEU A 648 40.84 -3.54 1.64
CA LEU A 648 39.45 -3.86 1.30
C LEU A 648 38.52 -2.64 1.46
N ARG A 649 38.74 -1.78 2.47
CA ARG A 649 37.97 -0.51 2.64
C ARG A 649 38.18 0.46 1.48
N GLU A 650 39.36 0.47 0.88
CA GLU A 650 39.69 1.31 -0.30
C GLU A 650 39.24 0.67 -1.63
N GLY A 651 38.54 -0.47 -1.58
CA GLY A 651 38.08 -1.20 -2.76
C GLY A 651 39.16 -2.04 -3.46
N GLY A 652 40.32 -2.22 -2.83
CA GLY A 652 41.40 -3.07 -3.30
C GLY A 652 41.18 -4.56 -3.01
N GLU A 653 42.09 -5.39 -3.51
CA GLU A 653 42.05 -6.84 -3.35
C GLU A 653 43.15 -7.34 -2.40
N VAL A 654 42.85 -8.41 -1.66
CA VAL A 654 43.83 -9.14 -0.85
C VAL A 654 44.08 -10.51 -1.46
N HIS A 655 45.33 -10.93 -1.49
CA HIS A 655 45.72 -12.19 -2.11
C HIS A 655 45.92 -13.28 -1.06
N VAL A 656 45.28 -14.43 -1.26
CA VAL A 656 45.45 -15.63 -0.43
C VAL A 656 45.98 -16.78 -1.27
N ASN A 657 46.85 -17.62 -0.70
CA ASN A 657 47.32 -18.83 -1.36
C ASN A 657 46.46 -20.02 -0.92
N VAL A 658 45.86 -20.71 -1.89
CA VAL A 658 45.05 -21.90 -1.68
C VAL A 658 45.54 -22.96 -2.68
N ASP A 659 45.93 -24.13 -2.18
CA ASP A 659 46.44 -25.25 -2.99
C ASP A 659 47.60 -24.89 -3.94
N GLY A 660 48.47 -23.95 -3.53
CA GLY A 660 49.64 -23.53 -4.31
C GLY A 660 49.34 -22.45 -5.36
N HIS A 661 48.09 -22.00 -5.47
CA HIS A 661 47.66 -20.95 -6.38
C HIS A 661 47.28 -19.67 -5.62
N GLU A 662 47.63 -18.52 -6.18
CA GLU A 662 47.27 -17.21 -5.61
C GLU A 662 45.88 -16.79 -6.10
N HIS A 663 45.02 -16.38 -5.18
CA HIS A 663 43.66 -15.95 -5.45
C HIS A 663 43.42 -14.56 -4.88
N ALA A 664 42.89 -13.66 -5.71
CA ALA A 664 42.44 -12.34 -5.28
C ALA A 664 41.04 -12.41 -4.66
N LEU A 665 40.89 -11.78 -3.50
CA LEU A 665 39.64 -11.62 -2.76
C LEU A 665 39.30 -10.13 -2.65
N GLY A 666 38.11 -9.76 -3.09
CA GLY A 666 37.59 -8.40 -3.00
C GLY A 666 36.77 -8.13 -1.73
N PRO A 667 36.19 -6.93 -1.58
CA PRO A 667 35.38 -6.54 -0.41
C PRO A 667 34.19 -7.48 -0.15
N ASP A 668 33.55 -7.98 -1.21
CA ASP A 668 32.40 -8.89 -1.09
C ASP A 668 32.78 -10.32 -0.64
N ASP A 669 34.06 -10.68 -0.76
CA ASP A 669 34.58 -12.00 -0.45
C ASP A 669 34.97 -12.13 1.04
N VAL A 670 35.26 -11.04 1.73
CA VAL A 670 35.81 -11.04 3.10
C VAL A 670 34.96 -10.18 4.03
N GLN A 671 34.40 -10.81 5.05
CA GLN A 671 33.69 -10.14 6.15
C GLN A 671 34.69 -9.61 7.16
N MET A 672 34.67 -8.30 7.39
CA MET A 672 35.43 -7.65 8.47
C MET A 672 34.59 -7.63 9.74
N VAL A 673 35.06 -8.27 10.80
CA VAL A 673 34.42 -8.30 12.12
C VAL A 673 35.30 -7.52 13.09
N LEU A 674 34.75 -6.49 13.74
CA LEU A 674 35.47 -5.75 14.78
C LEU A 674 35.38 -6.52 16.10
N GLN A 675 36.51 -6.98 16.62
CA GLN A 675 36.61 -7.52 17.98
C GLN A 675 36.86 -6.36 18.94
N PRO A 676 35.92 -6.02 19.84
CA PRO A 676 36.07 -4.89 20.74
C PRO A 676 37.27 -5.08 21.68
N LEU A 677 37.87 -3.98 22.13
CA LEU A 677 38.89 -4.02 23.20
C LEU A 677 38.32 -4.62 24.49
N GLU A 678 39.16 -5.27 25.29
CA GLU A 678 38.75 -5.82 26.59
C GLU A 678 38.12 -4.73 27.46
N GLY A 679 36.93 -5.01 28.01
CA GLY A 679 36.15 -4.05 28.80
C GLY A 679 35.17 -3.21 27.98
N TYR A 680 35.20 -3.24 26.64
CA TYR A 680 34.27 -2.51 25.79
C TYR A 680 33.29 -3.44 25.03
N GLN A 681 32.12 -2.90 24.69
CA GLN A 681 31.19 -3.47 23.72
C GLN A 681 30.97 -2.47 22.60
N VAL A 682 31.12 -2.88 21.35
CA VAL A 682 31.14 -1.96 20.20
C VAL A 682 30.09 -2.39 19.18
N GLU A 683 29.31 -1.42 18.71
CA GLU A 683 28.45 -1.58 17.53
C GLU A 683 28.81 -0.59 16.45
N ARG A 684 28.51 -0.98 15.20
CA ARG A 684 28.90 -0.24 14.02
C ARG A 684 27.84 -0.29 12.93
N SER A 685 27.62 0.86 12.30
CA SER A 685 26.85 1.02 11.06
C SER A 685 27.67 1.85 10.08
N GLY A 686 28.05 1.30 8.93
CA GLY A 686 28.86 2.03 7.94
C GLY A 686 30.20 2.53 8.51
N THR A 687 30.40 3.84 8.55
CA THR A 687 31.57 4.50 9.15
C THR A 687 31.39 4.85 10.63
N HIS A 688 30.16 4.84 11.14
CA HIS A 688 29.85 5.16 12.54
C HIS A 688 30.06 3.96 13.44
N ALA A 689 30.74 4.16 14.57
CA ALA A 689 30.88 3.14 15.60
C ALA A 689 30.74 3.75 17.00
N VAL A 690 30.08 3.00 17.90
CA VAL A 690 29.92 3.39 19.30
C VAL A 690 30.37 2.24 20.18
N ALA A 691 31.35 2.50 21.04
CA ALA A 691 31.79 1.62 22.11
C ALA A 691 31.18 2.05 23.44
N LEU A 692 30.79 1.10 24.28
CA LEU A 692 30.43 1.33 25.67
C LEU A 692 31.46 0.67 26.59
N ASP A 693 31.95 1.42 27.57
CA ASP A 693 32.72 0.83 28.68
C ASP A 693 31.79 0.01 29.57
N THR A 694 32.10 -1.27 29.70
CA THR A 694 31.31 -2.25 30.44
C THR A 694 31.89 -2.57 31.82
N VAL A 695 33.04 -1.99 32.15
CA VAL A 695 33.66 -2.18 33.46
C VAL A 695 32.87 -1.40 34.52
N LEU A 696 32.32 -2.14 35.49
CA LEU A 696 31.58 -1.56 36.61
C LEU A 696 32.46 -1.54 37.85
N ASP A 697 32.69 -0.35 38.40
CA ASP A 697 33.22 -0.20 39.75
C ASP A 697 32.10 -0.05 40.78
N ASP A 698 32.49 0.02 42.06
CA ASP A 698 31.53 0.06 43.17
C ASP A 698 30.63 1.29 43.14
N GLU A 699 31.13 2.44 42.66
CA GLU A 699 30.35 3.67 42.52
C GLU A 699 29.21 3.47 41.50
N LEU A 700 29.55 3.02 40.29
CA LEU A 700 28.55 2.78 39.24
C LEU A 700 27.56 1.69 39.64
N ARG A 701 28.03 0.64 40.32
CA ARG A 701 27.18 -0.45 40.81
C ARG A 701 26.17 0.05 41.85
N LEU A 702 26.59 0.87 42.82
CA LEU A 702 25.69 1.45 43.82
C LEU A 702 24.67 2.41 43.17
N GLU A 703 25.09 3.21 42.20
CA GLU A 703 24.17 4.10 41.49
C GLU A 703 23.13 3.33 40.68
N GLY A 704 23.54 2.24 40.01
CA GLY A 704 22.63 1.35 39.30
C GLY A 704 21.58 0.75 40.23
N LEU A 705 21.99 0.25 41.40
CA LEU A 705 21.07 -0.25 42.42
C LEU A 705 20.13 0.84 42.95
N ALA A 706 20.61 2.07 43.17
CA ALA A 706 19.77 3.17 43.59
C ALA A 706 18.68 3.51 42.54
N ARG A 707 19.00 3.43 41.25
CA ARG A 707 18.03 3.63 40.15
C ARG A 707 16.99 2.50 40.06
N GLU A 708 17.39 1.26 40.32
CA GLU A 708 16.44 0.14 40.46
C GLU A 708 15.51 0.34 41.66
N VAL A 709 16.03 0.86 42.79
CA VAL A 709 15.21 1.21 43.96
C VAL A 709 14.20 2.31 43.62
N VAL A 710 14.62 3.40 42.95
CA VAL A 710 13.69 4.45 42.50
C VAL A 710 12.59 3.88 41.63
N HIS A 711 12.93 3.02 40.66
CA HIS A 711 11.95 2.37 39.80
C HIS A 711 10.96 1.50 40.60
N ALA A 712 11.43 0.74 41.59
CA ALA A 712 10.57 -0.04 42.46
C ALA A 712 9.64 0.84 43.32
N VAL A 713 10.14 1.97 43.83
CA VAL A 713 9.33 2.95 44.58
C VAL A 713 8.27 3.59 43.70
N GLN A 714 8.62 3.97 42.47
CA GLN A 714 7.67 4.56 41.52
C GLN A 714 6.56 3.58 41.13
N ASN A 715 6.88 2.29 40.96
CA ASN A 715 5.86 1.26 40.76
C ASN A 715 4.97 1.10 42.00
N ALA A 716 5.54 1.13 43.21
CA ALA A 716 4.76 1.08 44.44
C ALA A 716 3.83 2.31 44.59
N ARG A 717 4.26 3.52 44.20
CA ARG A 717 3.42 4.72 44.17
C ARG A 717 2.23 4.53 43.22
N LYS A 718 2.49 4.00 42.02
CA LYS A 718 1.45 3.73 41.02
C LYS A 718 0.45 2.67 41.50
N GLU A 719 0.94 1.59 42.12
CA GLU A 719 0.08 0.54 42.69
C GLU A 719 -0.75 1.06 43.88
N ALA A 720 -0.24 2.03 44.61
CA ALA A 720 -0.96 2.73 45.67
C ALA A 720 -2.01 3.74 45.16
N GLY A 721 -2.13 3.92 43.84
CA GLY A 721 -3.04 4.90 43.25
C GLY A 721 -2.64 6.35 43.50
N LEU A 722 -1.37 6.60 43.82
CA LEU A 722 -0.85 7.96 43.96
C LEU A 722 -0.65 8.59 42.58
N ASP A 723 -1.01 9.87 42.48
CA ASP A 723 -0.75 10.65 41.28
C ASP A 723 0.76 10.94 41.15
N VAL A 724 1.22 11.16 39.92
CA VAL A 724 2.65 11.39 39.63
C VAL A 724 3.22 12.57 40.44
N GLU A 725 2.35 13.52 40.81
CA GLU A 725 2.65 14.73 41.55
C GLU A 725 2.64 14.60 43.08
N ASP A 726 2.09 13.50 43.60
CA ASP A 726 1.97 13.30 45.04
C ASP A 726 3.33 13.24 45.71
N ARG A 727 3.52 14.10 46.72
CA ARG A 727 4.66 14.03 47.63
C ARG A 727 4.47 12.87 48.61
N ILE A 728 5.56 12.19 48.97
CA ILE A 728 5.48 11.00 49.81
C ILE A 728 6.42 11.05 51.02
N ALA A 729 6.02 10.43 52.12
CA ALA A 729 6.93 9.94 53.14
C ALA A 729 7.33 8.51 52.78
N LEU A 730 8.64 8.26 52.63
CA LEU A 730 9.18 7.00 52.12
C LEU A 730 9.92 6.24 53.23
N ALA A 731 9.58 4.97 53.44
CA ALA A 731 10.38 4.06 54.28
C ALA A 731 10.83 2.84 53.48
N LEU A 732 12.11 2.53 53.56
CA LEU A 732 12.75 1.41 52.86
C LEU A 732 13.43 0.47 53.85
N GLY A 733 13.32 -0.84 53.64
CA GLY A 733 14.03 -1.86 54.41
C GLY A 733 14.34 -3.09 53.55
N GLY A 734 15.13 -4.03 54.05
CA GLY A 734 15.49 -5.24 53.28
C GLY A 734 17.01 -5.43 53.20
N ASP A 735 17.49 -5.83 52.02
CA ASP A 735 18.92 -6.11 51.76
C ASP A 735 19.84 -4.93 52.11
N ALA A 736 20.96 -5.23 52.77
CA ALA A 736 21.89 -4.21 53.23
C ALA A 736 22.56 -3.45 52.08
N GLY A 737 22.83 -4.12 50.95
CA GLY A 737 23.46 -3.49 49.78
C GLY A 737 22.52 -2.55 49.02
N LEU A 738 21.21 -2.85 48.99
CA LEU A 738 20.21 -1.91 48.47
C LEU A 738 20.09 -0.67 49.35
N LEU A 739 20.09 -0.84 50.68
CA LEU A 739 20.02 0.30 51.60
C LEU A 739 21.31 1.14 51.58
N GLU A 740 22.47 0.51 51.37
CA GLU A 740 23.73 1.22 51.14
C GLU A 740 23.70 2.06 49.86
N ALA A 741 23.19 1.51 48.75
CA ALA A 741 22.99 2.24 47.51
C ALA A 741 22.06 3.46 47.70
N VAL A 742 20.98 3.29 48.45
CA VAL A 742 20.07 4.40 48.78
C VAL A 742 20.77 5.47 49.62
N ARG A 743 21.59 5.09 50.61
CA ARG A 743 22.36 6.08 51.42
C ARG A 743 23.36 6.83 50.57
N ALA A 744 24.07 6.14 49.69
CA ALA A 744 25.07 6.76 48.82
C ALA A 744 24.43 7.75 47.82
N HIS A 745 23.17 7.53 47.44
CA HIS A 745 22.45 8.33 46.45
C HIS A 745 21.14 8.94 47.01
N GLU A 746 21.14 9.34 48.28
CA GLU A 746 19.93 9.76 49.00
C GLU A 746 19.19 10.92 48.29
N GLY A 747 19.93 11.95 47.87
CA GLY A 747 19.37 13.10 47.18
C GLY A 747 18.74 12.75 45.83
N TYR A 748 19.33 11.79 45.10
CA TYR A 748 18.76 11.29 43.85
C TYR A 748 17.47 10.50 44.11
N VAL A 749 17.49 9.57 45.06
CA VAL A 749 16.31 8.75 45.38
C VAL A 749 15.15 9.62 45.83
N THR A 750 15.39 10.53 46.78
CA THR A 750 14.36 11.42 47.32
C THR A 750 13.82 12.41 46.27
N GLY A 751 14.69 12.97 45.44
CA GLY A 751 14.31 13.85 44.33
C GLY A 751 13.44 13.15 43.28
N GLU A 752 13.90 12.00 42.79
CA GLU A 752 13.19 11.24 41.75
C GLU A 752 11.87 10.62 42.25
N THR A 753 11.71 10.39 43.56
CA THR A 753 10.47 9.83 44.13
C THR A 753 9.55 10.88 44.75
N LEU A 754 9.89 12.18 44.69
CA LEU A 754 9.19 13.26 45.40
C LEU A 754 9.02 13.00 46.91
N ALA A 755 10.02 12.35 47.52
CA ALA A 755 9.95 12.03 48.94
C ALA A 755 10.30 13.26 49.79
N THR A 756 9.41 13.64 50.70
CA THR A 756 9.64 14.70 51.70
C THR A 756 10.40 14.21 52.92
N SER A 757 10.40 12.89 53.14
CA SER A 757 11.19 12.22 54.17
C SER A 757 11.57 10.81 53.74
N LEU A 758 12.73 10.33 54.19
CA LEU A 758 13.23 8.98 53.91
C LEU A 758 13.69 8.31 55.21
N GLN A 759 13.15 7.13 55.51
CA GLN A 759 13.54 6.29 56.65
C GLN A 759 14.08 4.94 56.18
N LEU A 760 15.31 4.60 56.58
CA LEU A 760 15.92 3.30 56.29
C LEU A 760 15.81 2.36 57.49
N MET A 761 14.97 1.34 57.39
CA MET A 761 14.65 0.40 58.47
C MET A 761 15.74 -0.67 58.64
N ARG A 762 16.07 -1.02 59.89
CA ARG A 762 16.96 -2.16 60.18
C ARG A 762 16.22 -3.50 60.00
N ALA A 763 16.98 -4.58 59.83
CA ALA A 763 16.43 -5.93 59.77
C ALA A 763 15.62 -6.24 61.05
N GLY A 764 14.31 -6.49 60.90
CA GLY A 764 13.39 -6.81 62.01
C GLY A 764 12.57 -5.64 62.57
N GLU A 765 12.80 -4.38 62.15
CA GLU A 765 11.97 -3.23 62.56
C GLU A 765 10.64 -3.19 61.80
N LYS A 766 9.54 -2.83 62.49
CA LYS A 766 8.25 -2.47 61.87
C LYS A 766 8.28 -0.99 61.49
N ALA A 767 7.75 -0.65 60.33
CA ALA A 767 7.64 0.74 59.87
C ALA A 767 6.81 1.56 60.88
N SER A 768 7.34 2.69 61.33
CA SER A 768 6.58 3.74 62.00
C SER A 768 6.86 5.05 61.24
N VAL A 769 6.13 5.27 60.16
CA VAL A 769 6.15 6.56 59.46
C VAL A 769 5.34 7.54 60.33
N PRO A 770 5.84 8.74 60.65
CA PRO A 770 5.05 9.72 61.39
C PRO A 770 3.86 10.14 60.53
N SER A 771 2.67 9.67 60.90
CA SER A 771 1.40 10.15 60.34
C SER A 771 1.19 11.61 60.78
N HIS A 772 1.24 12.56 59.86
CA HIS A 772 0.54 13.82 60.09
C HIS A 772 -0.96 13.54 60.03
N GLU A 773 -1.73 14.07 60.98
CA GLU A 773 -3.19 13.92 61.04
C GLU A 773 -3.83 14.39 59.72
N THR A 774 -4.21 13.47 58.84
CA THR A 774 -5.10 13.73 57.72
C THR A 774 -6.41 13.00 57.94
N THR A 775 -7.48 13.78 58.07
CA THR A 775 -8.87 13.35 57.97
C THR A 775 -9.16 12.92 56.52
N GLY A 776 -9.29 11.61 56.27
CA GLY A 776 -9.82 11.02 55.03
C GLY A 776 -8.88 10.03 54.34
N ASP A 777 -9.40 8.81 54.05
CA ASP A 777 -8.86 7.71 53.22
C ASP A 777 -7.44 7.86 52.62
N GLY A 778 -6.41 7.95 53.46
CA GLY A 778 -5.01 7.96 53.03
C GLY A 778 -4.55 6.58 52.59
N ALA A 779 -4.08 6.45 51.35
CA ALA A 779 -3.53 5.21 50.80
C ALA A 779 -2.15 4.88 51.42
N ASP A 780 -2.16 4.17 52.55
CA ASP A 780 -0.95 3.53 53.10
C ASP A 780 -0.66 2.25 52.30
N ALA A 781 0.44 2.24 51.54
CA ALA A 781 0.82 1.09 50.74
C ALA A 781 2.18 0.50 51.18
N ALA A 782 2.16 -0.79 51.49
CA ALA A 782 3.36 -1.59 51.74
C ALA A 782 3.59 -2.55 50.55
N ALA A 783 4.69 -2.35 49.83
CA ALA A 783 5.08 -3.17 48.68
C ALA A 783 6.38 -3.93 48.96
N ARG A 784 6.60 -5.00 48.20
CA ARG A 784 7.87 -5.74 48.17
C ARG A 784 8.35 -5.84 46.74
N ALA A 785 9.64 -5.62 46.54
CA ALA A 785 10.30 -5.78 45.25
C ALA A 785 11.53 -6.69 45.41
N ASP A 786 11.82 -7.47 44.37
CA ASP A 786 13.08 -8.19 44.23
C ASP A 786 13.95 -7.46 43.21
N ILE A 787 15.14 -7.04 43.63
CA ILE A 787 16.13 -6.39 42.76
C ILE A 787 17.35 -7.28 42.72
N GLU A 788 17.50 -8.04 41.63
CA GLU A 788 18.64 -8.94 41.41
C GLU A 788 18.80 -10.02 42.51
N GLY A 789 17.68 -10.58 42.98
CA GLY A 789 17.67 -11.58 44.05
C GLY A 789 17.78 -10.99 45.46
N ARG A 790 17.63 -9.66 45.60
CA ARG A 790 17.70 -8.93 46.87
C ARG A 790 16.33 -8.37 47.22
N GLU A 791 15.83 -8.69 48.41
CA GLU A 791 14.53 -8.19 48.88
C GLU A 791 14.60 -6.70 49.26
N LEU A 792 13.66 -5.92 48.72
CA LEU A 792 13.37 -4.54 49.10
C LEU A 792 11.93 -4.45 49.62
N ARG A 793 11.76 -3.93 50.83
CA ARG A 793 10.46 -3.59 51.43
C ARG A 793 10.26 -2.08 51.33
N ILE A 794 9.13 -1.68 50.77
CA ILE A 794 8.80 -0.28 50.46
C ILE A 794 7.52 0.07 51.21
N THR A 795 7.52 1.23 51.88
CA THR A 795 6.32 1.83 52.43
C THR A 795 6.23 3.26 51.93
N VAL A 796 5.13 3.59 51.26
CA VAL A 796 4.83 4.94 50.78
C VAL A 796 3.56 5.45 51.44
N VAL A 797 3.62 6.68 51.92
CA VAL A 797 2.49 7.40 52.54
C VAL A 797 2.40 8.76 51.88
N ARG A 798 1.20 9.18 51.43
CA ARG A 798 1.00 10.55 50.90
C ARG A 798 1.33 11.57 51.98
N ALA A 799 2.20 12.52 51.67
CA ALA A 799 2.72 13.52 52.61
C ALA A 799 1.88 14.80 52.67
#